data_AF-A0A7C5HN86-F1
#
_entry.id   AF-A0A7C5HN86-F1
#
_cell.length_a   1.000
_cell.length_b   1.000
_cell.length_c   1.000
_cell.angle_alpha   90.00
_cell.angle_beta   90.00
_cell.angle_gamma   90.00
#
_symmetry.space_group_name_H-M   'P 1'
#
loop_
_entity.id
_entity.type
_entity.pdbx_description
1 polymer ?
#
loop_
_entity_poly.entity_id
_entity_poly.type
_entity_poly.pdbx_seq_one_letter_code
_entity_poly.pdbx_strand_id
1 'polypeptide(L)'
;MADGKKCMMQKDPNRLRRDGTSQKQRFPAALDPVSAPIEGRTSESLIAFARNYAASVRYYDLNNAEIDDWMRFFSDDPAVRVACAAIEKVELYRKRIKELLDILKNDGSTASDAEQKKALGWLFSDIGTLARQLDLLKDDLDPAIALKATLRNLIASRLAPAFGKLIAAFKAGLKLGHIENETEADVELVIFDAAPERFEAICTAGLSKEWIVGAATEWTTYFDSIKPNESLYATLTGLNAWSRLARHNLFTSQLELFLKAYARIVADAKTILPKLLTGCDDHQPHYALYLAFVQLMELSRTHLNTLTGRHLDFYYKEVLKLAPNASEPDRVHLLFELVKNRESAQLKAGTLFKGKDEAGQSIQYALDEELVANRATIEALQAVRHSLSDETPRLYAWPEINSSDGVGGEITATDGQWHPFLNDTGATSLAEVGFAIASSYLLLREGNRKITLTLEFTGGKVLQSAFCNSFNFYLSTGKKWVRATLDTSNVSTSATPSKKVRIPLTFDGGQPAIEPMSGAAPGNALPATLPMLKAVLKQGSTKTLPLSTLQALRIDIAKSKLDISVGYGSGNQPDGNGLKSLAVSNKFGNLKTDKPFQPFGATPESGDWLVVGSDELFQKKNARFQLRIVWKGLPFWRGDIDFDWVNEFYPKADFAFLKQGAWPEKHDLENQKLFSWKYAEVPFPESKTTLPAQALTETHFDTTRYTLDSRGGFMKLTLNGDFGHKLYPLTLSRYMMRVAAKDEELVDDCMSLWKKVRHDLYVWKNGRKEPKNPKNFTQEFVETFSKCMPVEPYTPVIESLTLSYTTSVSLSDAALYQLTPFGCKAVRPGKKSSLLYPFDNEGELYIGIDSFRPGQNLSVLFQLADGSASPTVSKPEEHVVWSWLRSNE
;
A
#
# COMPACT_ATOMS: atom_id res chain seq x y z
N MET A 1 -35.69 -1.99 12.99
CA MET A 1 -35.03 -0.74 13.39
C MET A 1 -33.63 -0.79 12.81
N ALA A 2 -33.38 -0.05 11.75
CA ALA A 2 -32.07 0.12 11.14
C ALA A 2 -31.89 1.63 10.95
N ASP A 3 -30.74 2.14 11.35
CA ASP A 3 -30.43 3.55 11.55
C ASP A 3 -30.74 4.40 10.31
N GLY A 4 -31.89 5.07 10.35
CA GLY A 4 -32.24 6.12 9.41
C GLY A 4 -31.44 7.37 9.74
N LYS A 5 -30.20 7.46 9.25
CA LYS A 5 -29.52 8.76 9.12
C LYS A 5 -30.36 9.61 8.18
N LYS A 6 -31.13 10.52 8.76
CA LYS A 6 -31.86 11.57 8.05
C LYS A 6 -30.86 12.30 7.16
N CYS A 7 -31.12 12.29 5.85
CA CYS A 7 -30.42 13.15 4.91
C CYS A 7 -30.74 14.60 5.30
N MET A 8 -29.83 15.23 6.05
CA MET A 8 -29.95 16.64 6.43
C MET A 8 -29.52 17.47 5.23
N MET A 9 -30.34 18.46 4.89
CA MET A 9 -30.20 19.36 3.73
C MET A 9 -28.75 19.72 3.39
N GLN A 10 -28.26 19.24 2.25
CA GLN A 10 -26.98 19.62 1.65
C GLN A 10 -27.14 20.94 0.88
N LYS A 11 -26.25 21.90 1.14
CA LYS A 11 -26.25 23.26 0.60
C LYS A 11 -25.22 23.46 -0.53
N ASP A 12 -25.08 22.52 -1.45
CA ASP A 12 -24.24 22.73 -2.63
C ASP A 12 -25.04 23.47 -3.73
N PRO A 13 -24.69 24.72 -4.08
CA PRO A 13 -25.37 25.49 -5.11
C PRO A 13 -25.13 24.98 -6.55
N ASN A 14 -24.13 24.11 -6.76
CA ASN A 14 -23.77 23.59 -8.09
C ASN A 14 -24.35 22.19 -8.37
N ARG A 15 -25.17 21.66 -7.47
CA ARG A 15 -25.80 20.36 -7.64
C ARG A 15 -26.77 20.37 -8.83
N LEU A 16 -26.70 19.36 -9.71
CA LEU A 16 -27.78 19.06 -10.65
C LEU A 16 -29.02 18.69 -9.83
N ARG A 17 -29.98 19.62 -9.73
CA ARG A 17 -31.28 19.35 -9.12
C ARG A 17 -31.98 18.25 -9.93
N ARG A 18 -31.95 17.02 -9.41
CA ARG A 18 -32.74 15.88 -9.88
C ARG A 18 -34.14 15.85 -9.27
N ASP A 19 -34.38 16.75 -8.33
CA ASP A 19 -35.68 17.01 -7.77
C ASP A 19 -36.56 17.65 -8.85
N GLY A 20 -37.79 17.18 -8.93
CA GLY A 20 -38.81 17.71 -9.82
C GLY A 20 -39.01 19.18 -9.54
N THR A 21 -39.04 20.00 -10.59
CA THR A 21 -39.20 21.43 -10.40
C THR A 21 -40.67 21.73 -10.14
N SER A 22 -40.98 22.08 -8.89
CA SER A 22 -42.29 22.68 -8.59
C SER A 22 -42.35 24.09 -9.19
N GLN A 23 -43.55 24.58 -9.53
CA GLN A 23 -43.73 25.92 -10.08
C GLN A 23 -43.11 27.02 -9.18
N LYS A 24 -43.16 26.83 -7.85
CA LYS A 24 -42.56 27.76 -6.88
C LYS A 24 -41.04 27.85 -6.99
N GLN A 25 -40.36 26.76 -7.35
CA GLN A 25 -38.90 26.72 -7.47
C GLN A 25 -38.37 27.34 -8.77
N ARG A 26 -39.23 27.57 -9.78
CA ARG A 26 -38.86 28.20 -11.05
C ARG A 26 -39.07 29.71 -11.07
N PHE A 27 -39.62 30.26 -9.99
CA PHE A 27 -39.85 31.69 -9.90
C PHE A 27 -38.51 32.41 -9.74
N PRO A 28 -38.10 33.31 -10.67
CA PRO A 28 -36.83 34.00 -10.56
C PRO A 28 -36.77 34.81 -9.26
N ALA A 29 -35.71 34.64 -8.47
CA ALA A 29 -35.56 35.34 -7.18
C ALA A 29 -35.58 36.88 -7.33
N ALA A 30 -35.14 37.39 -8.49
CA ALA A 30 -35.20 38.81 -8.83
C ALA A 30 -36.63 39.33 -9.07
N LEU A 31 -37.60 38.44 -9.30
CA LEU A 31 -39.02 38.77 -9.44
C LEU A 31 -39.80 38.48 -8.16
N ASP A 32 -39.16 37.98 -7.09
CA ASP A 32 -39.80 37.83 -5.78
C ASP A 32 -40.27 39.21 -5.29
N PRO A 33 -41.56 39.42 -4.99
CA PRO A 33 -42.04 40.69 -4.47
C PRO A 33 -41.28 41.18 -3.22
N VAL A 34 -40.67 40.25 -2.47
CA VAL A 34 -39.83 40.52 -1.28
C VAL A 34 -38.46 41.09 -1.65
N SER A 35 -37.97 40.93 -2.89
CA SER A 35 -36.63 41.40 -3.30
C SER A 35 -36.55 42.92 -3.46
N ALA A 36 -37.67 43.60 -3.65
CA ALA A 36 -37.75 45.05 -3.81
C ALA A 36 -38.94 45.63 -3.04
N PRO A 37 -38.94 45.61 -1.69
CA PRO A 37 -40.04 46.14 -0.90
C PRO A 37 -40.15 47.66 -1.07
N ILE A 38 -41.37 48.19 -1.07
CA ILE A 38 -41.62 49.64 -1.07
C ILE A 38 -41.18 50.25 0.25
N GLU A 39 -41.45 49.56 1.35
CA GLU A 39 -40.96 49.89 2.68
C GLU A 39 -40.10 48.75 3.22
N GLY A 40 -38.78 48.91 3.09
CA GLY A 40 -37.80 47.91 3.50
C GLY A 40 -37.43 47.94 4.98
N ARG A 41 -37.72 49.03 5.70
CA ARG A 41 -37.30 49.19 7.10
C ARG A 41 -38.14 48.29 8.00
N THR A 42 -37.47 47.34 8.64
CA THR A 42 -38.05 46.47 9.66
C THR A 42 -38.19 47.20 11.00
N SER A 43 -38.91 46.60 11.95
CA SER A 43 -39.05 47.15 13.31
C SER A 43 -37.69 47.39 13.99
N GLU A 44 -36.74 46.46 13.87
CA GLU A 44 -35.36 46.64 14.35
C GLU A 44 -34.64 47.81 13.67
N SER A 45 -34.86 47.99 12.36
CA SER A 45 -34.27 49.08 11.58
C SER A 45 -34.83 50.43 12.01
N LEU A 46 -36.13 50.53 12.31
CA LEU A 46 -36.75 51.76 12.80
C LEU A 46 -36.22 52.13 14.19
N ILE A 47 -36.09 51.15 15.09
CA ILE A 47 -35.54 51.36 16.43
C ILE A 47 -34.09 51.86 16.37
N ALA A 48 -33.22 51.17 15.61
CA ALA A 48 -31.85 51.60 15.43
C ALA A 48 -31.74 52.95 14.72
N PHE A 49 -32.62 53.21 13.74
CA PHE A 49 -32.71 54.50 13.05
C PHE A 49 -33.06 55.63 14.02
N ALA A 50 -34.04 55.46 14.91
CA ALA A 50 -34.39 56.50 15.88
C ALA A 50 -33.24 56.82 16.83
N ARG A 51 -32.54 55.80 17.36
CA ARG A 51 -31.33 55.99 18.16
C ARG A 51 -30.28 56.82 17.41
N ASN A 52 -29.99 56.44 16.16
CA ASN A 52 -28.96 57.10 15.35
C ASN A 52 -29.35 58.51 14.93
N TYR A 53 -30.62 58.70 14.57
CA TYR A 53 -31.15 60.02 14.22
C TYR A 53 -31.14 60.96 15.42
N ALA A 54 -31.42 60.44 16.62
CA ALA A 54 -31.41 61.23 17.85
C ALA A 54 -30.02 61.81 18.18
N ALA A 55 -28.92 61.15 17.77
CA ALA A 55 -27.56 61.71 17.88
C ALA A 55 -27.34 62.98 17.03
N SER A 56 -28.18 63.19 16.00
CA SER A 56 -28.16 64.39 15.16
C SER A 56 -29.08 65.49 15.68
N VAL A 57 -29.86 65.23 16.73
CA VAL A 57 -30.76 66.21 17.35
C VAL A 57 -30.08 66.75 18.61
N ARG A 58 -29.89 68.07 18.68
CA ARG A 58 -29.24 68.72 19.83
C ARG A 58 -30.21 68.98 20.98
N TYR A 59 -29.73 68.74 22.20
CA TYR A 59 -30.40 69.00 23.45
C TYR A 59 -29.83 70.28 24.08
N TYR A 60 -30.71 71.24 24.36
CA TYR A 60 -30.36 72.55 24.92
C TYR A 60 -30.93 72.69 26.33
N ASP A 61 -30.18 73.35 27.21
CA ASP A 61 -30.62 73.68 28.57
C ASP A 61 -31.64 74.84 28.61
N LEU A 62 -32.11 75.20 29.80
CA LEU A 62 -33.04 76.31 30.00
C LEU A 62 -32.44 77.70 29.66
N ASN A 63 -31.12 77.78 29.48
CA ASN A 63 -30.39 78.97 29.05
C ASN A 63 -30.05 78.93 27.55
N ASN A 64 -30.60 77.97 26.80
CA ASN A 64 -30.33 77.74 25.38
C ASN A 64 -28.86 77.38 25.08
N ALA A 65 -28.14 76.82 26.04
CA ALA A 65 -26.80 76.25 25.87
C ALA A 65 -26.90 74.78 25.47
N GLU A 66 -26.16 74.37 24.44
CA GLU A 66 -26.07 72.98 24.02
C GLU A 66 -25.45 72.13 25.13
N ILE A 67 -26.18 71.14 25.65
CA ILE A 67 -25.68 70.21 26.67
C ILE A 67 -25.15 68.95 26.01
N ASP A 68 -25.97 68.33 25.15
CA ASP A 68 -25.71 66.99 24.59
C ASP A 68 -26.60 66.74 23.35
N ASP A 69 -26.71 65.50 22.91
CA ASP A 69 -27.70 65.04 21.93
C ASP A 69 -28.84 64.20 22.56
N TRP A 70 -29.81 63.80 21.73
CA TRP A 70 -30.96 63.01 22.18
C TRP A 70 -30.70 61.49 22.13
N MET A 71 -29.50 61.02 21.79
CA MET A 71 -29.22 59.59 21.62
C MET A 71 -29.50 58.79 22.91
N ARG A 72 -29.19 59.37 24.07
CA ARG A 72 -29.43 58.75 25.39
C ARG A 72 -30.92 58.49 25.66
N PHE A 73 -31.80 59.36 25.15
CA PHE A 73 -33.26 59.22 25.30
C PHE A 73 -33.79 57.89 24.75
N PHE A 74 -33.12 57.34 23.73
CA PHE A 74 -33.45 56.03 23.13
C PHE A 74 -32.50 54.93 23.60
N SER A 75 -31.22 55.21 23.89
CA SER A 75 -30.18 54.18 24.08
C SER A 75 -30.25 53.41 25.40
N ASP A 76 -31.00 53.91 26.38
CA ASP A 76 -31.11 53.33 27.72
C ASP A 76 -32.04 52.09 27.75
N ASP A 77 -32.90 51.91 26.73
CA ASP A 77 -33.79 50.75 26.66
C ASP A 77 -33.05 49.49 26.13
N PRO A 78 -33.13 48.33 26.82
CA PRO A 78 -32.44 47.12 26.40
C PRO A 78 -32.84 46.61 25.01
N ALA A 79 -34.07 46.89 24.54
CA ALA A 79 -34.52 46.52 23.22
C ALA A 79 -33.71 47.22 22.11
N VAL A 80 -33.18 48.41 22.37
CA VAL A 80 -32.38 49.17 21.40
C VAL A 80 -31.06 48.48 21.13
N ARG A 81 -30.37 48.02 22.18
CA ARG A 81 -29.09 47.30 22.06
C ARG A 81 -29.26 46.01 21.26
N VAL A 82 -30.35 45.28 21.51
CA VAL A 82 -30.69 44.06 20.75
C VAL A 82 -31.10 44.40 19.32
N ALA A 83 -31.82 45.50 19.08
CA ALA A 83 -32.18 45.95 17.74
C ALA A 83 -30.96 46.34 16.91
N CYS A 84 -30.00 47.06 17.49
CA CYS A 84 -28.74 47.40 16.84
C CYS A 84 -27.94 46.14 16.45
N ALA A 85 -27.89 45.14 17.33
CA ALA A 85 -27.30 43.85 16.99
C ALA A 85 -28.08 43.09 15.90
N ALA A 86 -29.40 43.25 15.83
CA ALA A 86 -30.25 42.57 14.85
C ALA A 86 -30.13 43.15 13.43
N ILE A 87 -29.73 44.42 13.27
CA ILE A 87 -29.60 45.07 11.94
C ILE A 87 -28.22 44.88 11.30
N GLU A 88 -27.29 44.25 12.00
CA GLU A 88 -25.92 44.00 11.54
C GLU A 88 -25.87 43.23 10.21
N LYS A 89 -25.00 43.70 9.30
CA LYS A 89 -24.90 43.19 7.92
C LYS A 89 -23.87 42.08 7.80
N VAL A 90 -24.21 40.90 8.33
CA VAL A 90 -23.33 39.71 8.34
C VAL A 90 -22.83 39.32 6.94
N GLU A 91 -23.67 39.47 5.91
CA GLU A 91 -23.27 39.12 4.54
C GLU A 91 -22.28 40.13 3.92
N LEU A 92 -22.30 41.40 4.34
CA LEU A 92 -21.28 42.37 3.94
C LEU A 92 -19.93 42.00 4.55
N TYR A 93 -19.91 41.65 5.84
CA TYR A 93 -18.72 41.14 6.52
C TYR A 93 -18.21 39.85 5.87
N ARG A 94 -19.09 38.89 5.56
CA ARG A 94 -18.72 37.65 4.86
C ARG A 94 -18.06 37.95 3.51
N LYS A 95 -18.68 38.83 2.72
CA LYS A 95 -18.18 39.22 1.40
C LYS A 95 -16.79 39.84 1.52
N ARG A 96 -16.61 40.77 2.46
CA ARG A 96 -15.33 41.41 2.75
C ARG A 96 -14.23 40.41 3.13
N ILE A 97 -14.49 39.51 4.07
CA ILE A 97 -13.51 38.48 4.47
C ILE A 97 -13.14 37.58 3.30
N LYS A 98 -14.11 37.23 2.43
CA LYS A 98 -13.85 36.44 1.22
C LYS A 98 -12.95 37.20 0.25
N GLU A 99 -13.25 38.47 -0.03
CA GLU A 99 -12.45 39.32 -0.92
C GLU A 99 -10.99 39.43 -0.46
N LEU A 100 -10.78 39.66 0.85
CA LEU A 100 -9.45 39.70 1.44
C LEU A 100 -8.73 38.34 1.32
N LEU A 101 -9.41 37.22 1.58
CA LEU A 101 -8.84 35.89 1.41
C LEU A 101 -8.48 35.57 -0.04
N ASP A 102 -9.28 36.05 -1.01
CA ASP A 102 -9.01 35.81 -2.43
C ASP A 102 -7.79 36.61 -2.91
N ILE A 103 -7.58 37.84 -2.40
CA ILE A 103 -6.33 38.61 -2.60
C ILE A 103 -5.13 37.86 -2.03
N LEU A 104 -5.26 37.27 -0.84
CA LEU A 104 -4.17 36.52 -0.20
C LEU A 104 -3.83 35.22 -0.95
N LYS A 105 -4.81 34.53 -1.54
CA LYS A 105 -4.57 33.33 -2.36
C LYS A 105 -3.83 33.65 -3.66
N ASN A 106 -4.13 34.78 -4.28
CA ASN A 106 -3.52 35.26 -5.53
C ASN A 106 -3.65 34.26 -6.70
N ASP A 107 -4.83 33.66 -6.84
CA ASP A 107 -5.13 32.69 -7.89
C ASP A 107 -5.17 33.40 -9.26
N GLY A 108 -4.02 33.54 -9.91
CA GLY A 108 -3.83 34.29 -11.15
C GLY A 108 -2.60 35.22 -11.18
N SER A 109 -1.83 35.32 -10.09
CA SER A 109 -0.62 36.15 -9.98
C SER A 109 -0.83 37.64 -10.25
N THR A 110 -2.00 38.19 -9.93
CA THR A 110 -2.36 39.59 -10.18
C THR A 110 -2.05 40.53 -9.01
N ALA A 111 -2.01 40.02 -7.78
CA ALA A 111 -1.75 40.82 -6.58
C ALA A 111 -0.25 40.90 -6.25
N SER A 112 0.22 42.10 -5.93
CA SER A 112 1.58 42.41 -5.47
C SER A 112 1.78 42.08 -3.99
N ASP A 113 3.03 41.88 -3.56
CA ASP A 113 3.37 41.63 -2.15
C ASP A 113 2.86 42.76 -1.22
N ALA A 114 2.84 44.01 -1.69
CA ALA A 114 2.30 45.14 -0.93
C ALA A 114 0.78 45.00 -0.71
N GLU A 115 0.03 44.63 -1.76
CA GLU A 115 -1.42 44.40 -1.64
C GLU A 115 -1.73 43.22 -0.73
N GLN A 116 -0.92 42.16 -0.73
CA GLN A 116 -1.11 41.02 0.16
C GLN A 116 -0.79 41.34 1.63
N LYS A 117 0.23 42.16 1.90
CA LYS A 117 0.52 42.67 3.25
C LYS A 117 -0.62 43.52 3.79
N LYS A 118 -1.14 44.42 2.95
CA LYS A 118 -2.28 45.28 3.25
C LYS A 118 -3.55 44.46 3.52
N ALA A 119 -3.88 43.53 2.62
CA ALA A 119 -5.04 42.65 2.77
C ALA A 119 -4.98 41.79 4.05
N LEU A 120 -3.79 41.31 4.42
CA LEU A 120 -3.63 40.56 5.67
C LEU A 120 -3.81 41.46 6.90
N GLY A 121 -3.32 42.71 6.84
CA GLY A 121 -3.57 43.73 7.88
C GLY A 121 -5.05 44.01 8.08
N TRP A 122 -5.79 44.29 7.00
CA TRP A 122 -7.25 44.45 7.03
C TRP A 122 -7.97 43.25 7.62
N LEU A 123 -7.58 42.04 7.22
CA LEU A 123 -8.22 40.82 7.70
C LEU A 123 -8.12 40.71 9.22
N PHE A 124 -6.95 41.00 9.80
CA PHE A 124 -6.79 41.02 11.25
C PHE A 124 -7.61 42.14 11.90
N SER A 125 -7.57 43.37 11.36
CA SER A 125 -8.34 44.51 11.88
C SER A 125 -9.85 44.23 11.91
N ASP A 126 -10.42 43.63 10.85
CA ASP A 126 -11.84 43.32 10.75
C ASP A 126 -12.27 42.29 11.81
N ILE A 127 -11.46 41.26 12.06
CA ILE A 127 -11.76 40.22 13.06
C ILE A 127 -11.53 40.73 14.48
N GLY A 128 -10.46 41.51 14.70
CA GLY A 128 -10.20 42.14 15.98
C GLY A 128 -11.33 43.08 16.37
N THR A 129 -11.81 43.88 15.43
CA THR A 129 -12.91 44.82 15.66
C THR A 129 -14.17 44.05 16.01
N LEU A 130 -14.50 42.99 15.26
CA LEU A 130 -15.61 42.10 15.60
C LEU A 130 -15.46 41.50 17.01
N ALA A 131 -14.26 41.05 17.40
CA ALA A 131 -14.01 40.52 18.75
C ALA A 131 -14.32 41.56 19.83
N ARG A 132 -13.81 42.79 19.66
CA ARG A 132 -14.04 43.90 20.58
C ARG A 132 -15.51 44.29 20.66
N GLN A 133 -16.18 44.40 19.52
CA GLN A 133 -17.59 44.79 19.49
C GLN A 133 -18.52 43.73 20.09
N LEU A 134 -18.21 42.45 19.91
CA LEU A 134 -18.91 41.37 20.62
C LEU A 134 -18.66 41.40 22.13
N ASP A 135 -17.47 41.83 22.57
CA ASP A 135 -17.17 42.01 23.99
C ASP A 135 -17.96 43.17 24.61
N LEU A 136 -17.98 44.33 23.92
CA LEU A 136 -18.74 45.51 24.33
C LEU A 136 -20.24 45.21 24.37
N LEU A 137 -20.78 44.53 23.34
CA LEU A 137 -22.18 44.13 23.32
C LEU A 137 -22.54 43.23 24.51
N LYS A 138 -21.67 42.28 24.89
CA LYS A 138 -21.89 41.43 26.08
C LYS A 138 -22.03 42.28 27.34
N ASP A 139 -21.16 43.27 27.51
CA ASP A 139 -21.15 44.10 28.72
C ASP A 139 -22.36 45.03 28.79
N ASP A 140 -22.73 45.63 27.66
CA ASP A 140 -23.87 46.55 27.51
C ASP A 140 -25.25 45.88 27.66
N LEU A 141 -25.37 44.56 27.43
CA LEU A 141 -26.65 43.86 27.55
C LEU A 141 -27.10 43.72 29.02
N ASP A 142 -28.40 43.79 29.27
CA ASP A 142 -28.96 43.52 30.60
C ASP A 142 -28.75 42.02 30.99
N PRO A 143 -28.35 41.70 32.24
CA PRO A 143 -28.23 40.32 32.74
C PRO A 143 -29.47 39.44 32.55
N ALA A 144 -30.68 40.01 32.54
CA ALA A 144 -31.93 39.30 32.32
C ALA A 144 -32.11 38.83 30.86
N ILE A 145 -31.39 39.45 29.91
CA ILE A 145 -31.48 39.10 28.49
C ILE A 145 -30.63 37.85 28.22
N ALA A 146 -31.30 36.77 27.78
CA ALA A 146 -30.66 35.48 27.48
C ALA A 146 -29.50 35.57 26.46
N LEU A 147 -29.51 36.59 25.58
CA LEU A 147 -28.42 36.87 24.64
C LEU A 147 -27.09 37.12 25.35
N LYS A 148 -27.08 37.80 26.50
CA LYS A 148 -25.85 38.08 27.27
C LYS A 148 -25.17 36.79 27.72
N ALA A 149 -25.94 35.87 28.32
CA ALA A 149 -25.42 34.58 28.75
C ALA A 149 -24.92 33.74 27.55
N THR A 150 -25.66 33.78 26.44
CA THR A 150 -25.29 33.08 25.20
C THR A 150 -23.98 33.61 24.63
N LEU A 151 -23.84 34.93 24.52
CA LEU A 151 -22.65 35.62 24.03
C LEU A 151 -21.45 35.38 24.93
N ARG A 152 -21.62 35.51 26.26
CA ARG A 152 -20.58 35.21 27.25
C ARG A 152 -20.05 33.78 27.10
N ASN A 153 -20.95 32.80 27.00
CA ASN A 153 -20.58 31.39 26.83
C ASN A 153 -19.89 31.14 25.48
N LEU A 154 -20.38 31.77 24.40
CA LEU A 154 -19.79 31.65 23.07
C LEU A 154 -18.38 32.25 23.00
N ILE A 155 -18.17 33.39 23.66
CA ILE A 155 -16.88 34.04 23.82
C ILE A 155 -15.93 33.09 24.54
N ALA A 156 -16.25 32.71 25.79
CA ALA A 156 -15.34 31.93 26.62
C ALA A 156 -15.03 30.54 26.04
N SER A 157 -16.02 29.85 25.46
CA SER A 157 -15.85 28.47 25.02
C SER A 157 -15.27 28.32 23.61
N ARG A 158 -15.43 29.32 22.73
CA ARG A 158 -15.06 29.19 21.31
C ARG A 158 -14.24 30.36 20.77
N LEU A 159 -14.69 31.60 20.97
CA LEU A 159 -14.01 32.75 20.36
C LEU A 159 -12.69 33.07 21.05
N ALA A 160 -12.62 32.97 22.38
CA ALA A 160 -11.41 33.27 23.13
C ALA A 160 -10.23 32.35 22.73
N PRO A 161 -10.38 31.00 22.68
CA PRO A 161 -9.31 30.13 22.16
C PRO A 161 -8.95 30.40 20.69
N ALA A 162 -9.94 30.74 19.84
CA ALA A 162 -9.70 31.06 18.44
C ALA A 162 -8.93 32.37 18.28
N PHE A 163 -9.27 33.38 19.08
CA PHE A 163 -8.62 34.69 19.09
C PHE A 163 -7.16 34.58 19.55
N GLY A 164 -6.86 33.76 20.57
CA GLY A 164 -5.49 33.49 20.97
C GLY A 164 -4.63 32.89 19.84
N LYS A 165 -5.20 32.02 19.00
CA LYS A 165 -4.51 31.49 17.81
C LYS A 165 -4.31 32.55 16.73
N LEU A 166 -5.28 33.44 16.54
CA LEU A 166 -5.15 34.58 15.62
C LEU A 166 -4.08 35.57 16.11
N ILE A 167 -3.98 35.84 17.41
CA ILE A 167 -2.89 36.63 18.00
C ILE A 167 -1.53 35.98 17.71
N ALA A 168 -1.40 34.66 17.87
CA ALA A 168 -0.16 33.94 17.56
C ALA A 168 0.23 34.07 16.07
N ALA A 169 -0.75 34.02 15.16
CA ALA A 169 -0.55 34.21 13.72
C ALA A 169 -0.20 35.67 13.38
N PHE A 170 -0.82 36.64 14.05
CA PHE A 170 -0.56 38.06 13.89
C PHE A 170 0.87 38.42 14.35
N LYS A 171 1.28 37.99 15.55
CA LYS A 171 2.64 38.20 16.06
C LYS A 171 3.72 37.61 15.14
N ALA A 172 3.45 36.44 14.54
CA ALA A 172 4.35 35.84 13.56
C ALA A 172 4.41 36.67 12.26
N GLY A 173 3.27 37.13 11.75
CA GLY A 173 3.20 37.97 10.55
C GLY A 173 3.95 39.30 10.70
N LEU A 174 3.81 39.97 11.87
CA LEU A 174 4.59 41.17 12.19
C LEU A 174 6.09 40.86 12.24
N LYS A 175 6.49 39.80 12.95
CA LYS A 175 7.90 39.41 13.09
C LYS A 175 8.57 39.10 11.74
N LEU A 176 7.83 38.49 10.82
CA LEU A 176 8.30 38.12 9.48
C LEU A 176 8.15 39.25 8.44
N GLY A 177 7.54 40.39 8.80
CA GLY A 177 7.30 41.51 7.88
C GLY A 177 6.24 41.21 6.81
N HIS A 178 5.32 40.29 7.09
CA HIS A 178 4.21 39.90 6.20
C HIS A 178 2.91 40.71 6.42
N ILE A 179 2.88 41.58 7.41
CA ILE A 179 1.74 42.45 7.73
C ILE A 179 2.20 43.90 7.60
N GLU A 180 1.39 44.71 6.92
CA GLU A 180 1.53 46.16 6.92
C GLU A 180 0.45 46.76 7.84
N ASN A 181 0.87 47.60 8.78
CA ASN A 181 -0.04 48.27 9.70
C ASN A 181 -0.71 49.45 8.98
N GLU A 182 -2.02 49.37 8.75
CA GLU A 182 -2.83 50.37 8.05
C GLU A 182 -2.76 51.77 8.69
N THR A 183 -2.57 52.83 7.91
CA THR A 183 -2.63 54.22 8.39
C THR A 183 -4.02 54.86 8.32
N GLU A 184 -4.94 54.35 7.50
CA GLU A 184 -6.26 54.94 7.26
C GLU A 184 -7.36 53.92 7.56
N ALA A 185 -8.47 54.35 8.17
CA ALA A 185 -9.62 53.50 8.47
C ALA A 185 -10.45 53.26 7.20
N ASP A 186 -10.83 52.00 6.93
CA ASP A 186 -11.78 51.69 5.86
C ASP A 186 -13.17 52.13 6.33
N VAL A 187 -13.75 53.09 5.61
CA VAL A 187 -15.03 53.73 5.97
C VAL A 187 -16.21 52.91 5.45
N GLU A 188 -16.00 51.91 4.57
CA GLU A 188 -17.08 51.16 3.94
C GLU A 188 -17.61 50.00 4.79
N LEU A 189 -16.79 49.42 5.67
CA LEU A 189 -17.23 48.39 6.63
C LEU A 189 -17.46 49.03 8.00
N VAL A 190 -18.62 48.78 8.58
CA VAL A 190 -18.94 49.15 9.97
C VAL A 190 -19.45 47.89 10.67
N ILE A 191 -18.89 47.60 11.85
CA ILE A 191 -19.20 46.43 12.68
C ILE A 191 -19.76 46.97 14.00
N PHE A 192 -21.05 46.76 14.30
CA PHE A 192 -21.72 47.29 15.50
C PHE A 192 -21.39 48.78 15.78
N ASP A 193 -21.53 49.63 14.76
CA ASP A 193 -21.23 51.07 14.78
C ASP A 193 -19.74 51.46 14.83
N ALA A 194 -18.80 50.51 14.81
CA ALA A 194 -17.37 50.79 14.77
C ALA A 194 -16.75 50.52 13.39
N ALA A 195 -15.97 51.48 12.88
CA ALA A 195 -15.05 51.24 11.78
C ALA A 195 -13.93 50.28 12.23
N PRO A 196 -13.34 49.47 11.33
CA PRO A 196 -12.25 48.58 11.67
C PRO A 196 -11.09 49.31 12.35
N GLU A 197 -10.80 48.91 13.59
CA GLU A 197 -9.67 49.37 14.38
C GLU A 197 -8.45 48.48 14.15
N ARG A 198 -7.25 49.07 14.27
CA ARG A 198 -5.99 48.31 14.15
C ARG A 198 -5.96 47.15 15.15
N PHE A 199 -5.66 45.96 14.66
CA PHE A 199 -5.58 44.77 15.52
C PHE A 199 -4.62 44.96 16.72
N GLU A 200 -3.48 45.62 16.51
CA GLU A 200 -2.53 45.96 17.57
C GLU A 200 -3.12 46.89 18.64
N ALA A 201 -3.91 47.89 18.24
CA ALA A 201 -4.59 48.80 19.18
C ALA A 201 -5.63 48.05 20.02
N ILE A 202 -6.36 47.11 19.40
CA ILE A 202 -7.34 46.26 20.10
C ILE A 202 -6.63 45.34 21.10
N CYS A 203 -5.54 44.70 20.69
CA CYS A 203 -4.74 43.87 21.60
C CYS A 203 -4.11 44.68 22.73
N THR A 204 -3.78 45.96 22.50
CA THR A 204 -3.20 46.85 23.53
C THR A 204 -4.25 47.34 24.52
N ALA A 205 -5.43 47.75 24.04
CA ALA A 205 -6.56 48.16 24.89
C ALA A 205 -7.08 47.00 25.74
N GLY A 206 -7.04 45.79 25.17
CA GLY A 206 -7.46 44.56 25.82
C GLY A 206 -8.95 44.30 25.76
N LEU A 207 -9.30 43.05 26.05
CA LEU A 207 -10.67 42.54 26.11
C LEU A 207 -10.97 42.05 27.53
N SER A 208 -12.26 41.83 27.81
CA SER A 208 -12.73 41.34 29.11
C SER A 208 -12.13 39.98 29.50
N LYS A 209 -12.25 39.63 30.79
CA LYS A 209 -11.72 38.38 31.36
C LYS A 209 -12.20 37.12 30.64
N GLU A 210 -13.37 37.15 29.99
CA GLU A 210 -13.89 36.02 29.23
C GLU A 210 -13.05 35.68 28.00
N TRP A 211 -12.17 36.59 27.55
CA TRP A 211 -11.23 36.37 26.45
C TRP A 211 -9.88 35.79 26.88
N ILE A 212 -9.66 35.62 28.18
CA ILE A 212 -8.41 35.07 28.72
C ILE A 212 -8.52 33.54 28.81
N VAL A 213 -7.57 32.83 28.19
CA VAL A 213 -7.52 31.36 28.19
C VAL A 213 -6.28 30.88 28.93
N GLY A 214 -6.47 30.03 29.95
CA GLY A 214 -5.39 29.46 30.74
C GLY A 214 -5.27 30.09 32.13
N ALA A 215 -4.04 30.20 32.64
CA ALA A 215 -3.79 30.57 34.04
C ALA A 215 -3.61 32.08 34.28
N ALA A 216 -3.58 32.89 33.23
CA ALA A 216 -3.47 34.35 33.36
C ALA A 216 -4.76 34.95 33.92
N THR A 217 -4.65 35.98 34.76
CA THR A 217 -5.79 36.71 35.33
C THR A 217 -6.01 38.09 34.70
N GLU A 218 -4.96 38.66 34.10
CA GLU A 218 -4.97 39.97 33.44
C GLU A 218 -4.69 39.83 31.95
N TRP A 219 -5.33 40.68 31.14
CA TRP A 219 -5.22 40.63 29.68
C TRP A 219 -3.78 40.79 29.19
N THR A 220 -3.03 41.76 29.73
CA THR A 220 -1.65 42.05 29.32
C THR A 220 -0.75 40.82 29.51
N THR A 221 -0.87 40.14 30.67
CA THR A 221 -0.13 38.91 30.96
C THR A 221 -0.52 37.77 30.02
N TYR A 222 -1.81 37.64 29.70
CA TYR A 222 -2.30 36.65 28.74
C TYR A 222 -1.74 36.92 27.34
N PHE A 223 -1.86 38.16 26.84
CA PHE A 223 -1.36 38.56 25.54
C PHE A 223 0.15 38.31 25.42
N ASP A 224 0.94 38.69 26.41
CA ASP A 224 2.40 38.49 26.42
C ASP A 224 2.79 37.00 26.44
N SER A 225 1.99 36.15 27.07
CA SER A 225 2.23 34.70 27.11
C SER A 225 2.10 34.01 25.74
N ILE A 226 1.34 34.61 24.80
CA ILE A 226 1.11 34.04 23.47
C ILE A 226 2.35 34.23 22.60
N LYS A 227 2.99 33.11 22.23
CA LYS A 227 4.16 33.07 21.34
C LYS A 227 3.77 33.16 19.86
N PRO A 228 4.60 33.79 19.00
CA PRO A 228 4.38 33.80 17.56
C PRO A 228 4.43 32.38 16.97
N ASN A 229 3.50 32.06 16.07
CA ASN A 229 3.48 30.79 15.34
C ASN A 229 3.94 30.95 13.88
N GLU A 230 5.25 30.96 13.67
CA GLU A 230 5.87 31.15 12.34
C GLU A 230 5.59 30.01 11.36
N SER A 231 5.26 28.81 11.86
CA SER A 231 5.01 27.62 11.01
C SER A 231 3.84 27.79 10.04
N LEU A 232 2.90 28.69 10.35
CA LEU A 232 1.75 29.02 9.49
C LEU A 232 2.17 29.72 8.18
N TYR A 233 3.33 30.40 8.18
CA TYR A 233 3.85 31.18 7.06
C TYR A 233 4.97 30.47 6.27
N ALA A 234 5.31 29.22 6.62
CA ALA A 234 6.40 28.49 5.98
C ALA A 234 6.17 28.30 4.47
N THR A 235 7.09 28.71 3.60
CA THR A 235 6.91 28.59 2.14
C THR A 235 6.90 27.13 1.68
N LEU A 236 6.09 26.83 0.66
CA LEU A 236 6.08 25.55 -0.06
C LEU A 236 6.36 25.82 -1.53
N THR A 237 6.90 24.82 -2.24
CA THR A 237 7.12 24.93 -3.69
C THR A 237 5.82 25.33 -4.40
N GLY A 238 5.83 26.50 -5.03
CA GLY A 238 4.67 27.02 -5.77
C GLY A 238 3.67 27.88 -4.97
N LEU A 239 3.86 28.10 -3.67
CA LEU A 239 3.00 28.97 -2.86
C LEU A 239 3.82 29.95 -2.02
N ASN A 240 3.49 31.24 -2.10
CA ASN A 240 4.04 32.25 -1.21
C ASN A 240 3.42 32.16 0.20
N ALA A 241 3.99 32.89 1.17
CA ALA A 241 3.59 32.81 2.58
C ALA A 241 2.11 33.17 2.81
N TRP A 242 1.58 34.20 2.13
CA TRP A 242 0.18 34.62 2.22
C TRP A 242 -0.78 33.61 1.62
N SER A 243 -0.45 33.08 0.43
CA SER A 243 -1.27 32.09 -0.27
C SER A 243 -1.34 30.78 0.53
N ARG A 244 -0.23 30.36 1.14
CA ARG A 244 -0.27 29.25 2.11
C ARG A 244 -1.20 29.55 3.27
N LEU A 245 -1.01 30.69 3.95
CA LEU A 245 -1.81 31.04 5.14
C LEU A 245 -3.31 31.03 4.82
N ALA A 246 -3.71 31.65 3.70
CA ALA A 246 -5.10 31.72 3.25
C ALA A 246 -5.70 30.36 2.84
N ARG A 247 -4.86 29.36 2.57
CA ARG A 247 -5.26 27.97 2.28
C ARG A 247 -5.09 27.05 3.49
N HIS A 248 -4.51 27.55 4.58
CA HIS A 248 -4.17 26.73 5.74
C HIS A 248 -5.38 26.56 6.67
N ASN A 249 -5.85 25.32 6.81
CA ASN A 249 -7.06 25.01 7.61
C ASN A 249 -6.98 25.53 9.06
N LEU A 250 -5.82 25.47 9.71
CA LEU A 250 -5.68 25.98 11.09
C LEU A 250 -5.93 27.50 11.21
N PHE A 251 -5.75 28.25 10.12
CA PHE A 251 -6.02 29.70 10.07
C PHE A 251 -7.47 29.97 9.63
N THR A 252 -7.89 29.44 8.47
CA THR A 252 -9.21 29.71 7.89
C THR A 252 -10.36 29.22 8.79
N SER A 253 -10.18 28.12 9.52
CA SER A 253 -11.18 27.63 10.49
C SER A 253 -11.44 28.62 11.64
N GLN A 254 -10.47 29.45 12.03
CA GLN A 254 -10.69 30.48 13.05
C GLN A 254 -11.58 31.60 12.49
N LEU A 255 -11.34 32.01 11.24
CA LEU A 255 -12.14 33.03 10.54
C LEU A 255 -13.61 32.61 10.42
N GLU A 256 -13.84 31.37 10.02
CA GLU A 256 -15.18 30.80 9.95
C GLU A 256 -15.89 30.77 11.30
N LEU A 257 -15.15 30.52 12.39
CA LEU A 257 -15.72 30.47 13.72
C LEU A 257 -16.25 31.85 14.14
N PHE A 258 -15.50 32.93 13.84
CA PHE A 258 -15.95 34.30 14.05
C PHE A 258 -17.17 34.66 13.19
N LEU A 259 -17.16 34.31 11.90
CA LEU A 259 -18.30 34.53 11.02
C LEU A 259 -19.57 33.80 11.51
N LYS A 260 -19.44 32.54 11.93
CA LYS A 260 -20.54 31.74 12.48
C LYS A 260 -21.06 32.33 13.79
N ALA A 261 -20.16 32.83 14.64
CA ALA A 261 -20.54 33.49 15.89
C ALA A 261 -21.29 34.79 15.61
N TYR A 262 -20.78 35.64 14.72
CA TYR A 262 -21.45 36.87 14.33
C TYR A 262 -22.84 36.60 13.75
N ALA A 263 -22.95 35.68 12.79
CA ALA A 263 -24.23 35.26 12.23
C ALA A 263 -25.23 34.76 13.29
N ARG A 264 -24.73 33.97 14.27
CA ARG A 264 -25.55 33.46 15.36
C ARG A 264 -26.03 34.57 16.28
N ILE A 265 -25.17 35.50 16.68
CA ILE A 265 -25.55 36.60 17.58
C ILE A 265 -26.60 37.51 16.94
N VAL A 266 -26.45 37.81 15.65
CA VAL A 266 -27.44 38.58 14.89
C VAL A 266 -28.78 37.83 14.79
N ALA A 267 -28.74 36.52 14.57
CA ALA A 267 -29.96 35.69 14.52
C ALA A 267 -30.65 35.55 15.89
N ASP A 268 -29.87 35.34 16.96
CA ASP A 268 -30.37 35.25 18.32
C ASP A 268 -30.97 36.61 18.76
N ALA A 269 -30.34 37.72 18.39
CA ALA A 269 -30.88 39.08 18.59
C ALA A 269 -32.22 39.28 17.87
N LYS A 270 -32.32 38.91 16.59
CA LYS A 270 -33.59 38.94 15.83
C LYS A 270 -34.69 38.09 16.47
N THR A 271 -34.32 36.96 17.07
CA THR A 271 -35.28 36.03 17.70
C THR A 271 -35.78 36.55 19.03
N ILE A 272 -34.92 37.22 19.81
CA ILE A 272 -35.25 37.73 21.13
C ILE A 272 -36.01 39.06 21.05
N LEU A 273 -35.68 39.91 20.06
CA LEU A 273 -36.21 41.27 19.96
C LEU A 273 -37.74 41.34 20.04
N PRO A 274 -38.55 40.54 19.31
CA PRO A 274 -40.01 40.62 19.41
C PRO A 274 -40.54 40.41 20.83
N LYS A 275 -39.89 39.55 21.62
CA LYS A 275 -40.27 39.32 23.02
C LYS A 275 -39.98 40.55 23.89
N LEU A 276 -38.90 41.28 23.59
CA LEU A 276 -38.61 42.54 24.28
C LEU A 276 -39.62 43.62 23.89
N LEU A 277 -40.07 43.67 22.63
CA LEU A 277 -41.01 44.71 22.17
C LEU A 277 -42.43 44.59 22.75
N THR A 278 -42.90 43.38 23.07
CA THR A 278 -44.30 43.14 23.51
C THR A 278 -44.43 42.40 24.84
N GLY A 279 -43.34 41.83 25.36
CA GLY A 279 -43.33 40.97 26.54
C GLY A 279 -42.76 41.61 27.80
N CYS A 280 -42.32 42.87 27.72
CA CYS A 280 -41.78 43.66 28.82
C CYS A 280 -42.79 44.75 29.22
N ASP A 281 -43.06 44.90 30.52
CA ASP A 281 -43.96 45.91 31.09
C ASP A 281 -43.19 47.04 31.81
N ASP A 282 -41.87 47.06 31.68
CA ASP A 282 -40.93 47.97 32.35
C ASP A 282 -40.30 49.02 31.41
N HIS A 283 -40.77 49.13 30.16
CA HIS A 283 -40.33 50.19 29.25
C HIS A 283 -40.66 51.58 29.80
N GLN A 284 -39.75 52.54 29.60
CA GLN A 284 -40.01 53.93 29.96
C GLN A 284 -41.18 54.49 29.11
N PRO A 285 -42.09 55.31 29.67
CA PRO A 285 -43.32 55.73 28.99
C PRO A 285 -43.12 56.37 27.62
N HIS A 286 -42.05 57.17 27.45
CA HIS A 286 -41.73 57.78 26.16
C HIS A 286 -41.31 56.74 25.12
N TYR A 287 -40.55 55.73 25.54
CA TYR A 287 -40.07 54.70 24.65
C TYR A 287 -41.19 53.71 24.30
N ALA A 288 -42.07 53.39 25.25
CA ALA A 288 -43.29 52.62 25.01
C ALA A 288 -44.19 53.27 23.93
N LEU A 289 -44.33 54.61 23.95
CA LEU A 289 -45.05 55.34 22.89
C LEU A 289 -44.36 55.18 21.51
N TYR A 290 -43.03 55.22 21.48
CA TYR A 290 -42.27 54.98 20.25
C TYR A 290 -42.42 53.54 19.73
N LEU A 291 -42.39 52.55 20.62
CA LEU A 291 -42.64 51.15 20.26
C LEU A 291 -44.04 50.93 19.68
N ALA A 292 -45.06 51.60 20.23
CA ALA A 292 -46.41 51.58 19.67
C ALA A 292 -46.44 52.15 18.24
N PHE A 293 -45.71 53.24 17.98
CA PHE A 293 -45.54 53.76 16.63
C PHE A 293 -44.88 52.74 15.68
N VAL A 294 -43.81 52.07 16.11
CA VAL A 294 -43.12 51.03 15.32
C VAL A 294 -44.06 49.88 14.97
N GLN A 295 -44.90 49.43 15.93
CA GLN A 295 -45.88 48.37 15.68
C GLN A 295 -46.96 48.78 14.68
N LEU A 296 -47.49 50.01 14.78
CA LEU A 296 -48.47 50.52 13.81
C LEU A 296 -47.87 50.67 12.40
N MET A 297 -46.60 51.04 12.30
CA MET A 297 -45.89 51.12 11.02
C MET A 297 -45.77 49.77 10.33
N GLU A 298 -45.69 48.65 11.05
CA GLU A 298 -45.60 47.31 10.47
C GLU A 298 -46.86 46.92 9.69
N LEU A 299 -48.04 47.39 10.11
CA LEU A 299 -49.30 47.21 9.37
C LEU A 299 -49.24 47.91 8.00
N SER A 300 -48.77 49.16 7.99
CA SER A 300 -48.59 49.95 6.78
C SER A 300 -47.55 49.31 5.85
N ARG A 301 -46.41 48.87 6.42
CA ARG A 301 -45.35 48.16 5.69
C ARG A 301 -45.87 46.89 5.03
N THR A 302 -46.61 46.07 5.77
CA THR A 302 -47.21 44.83 5.25
C THR A 302 -48.10 45.10 4.05
N HIS A 303 -48.96 46.12 4.13
CA HIS A 303 -49.83 46.49 3.02
C HIS A 303 -49.06 47.06 1.83
N LEU A 304 -48.15 48.03 2.04
CA LEU A 304 -47.36 48.64 0.97
C LEU A 304 -46.55 47.61 0.19
N ASN A 305 -45.96 46.65 0.88
CA ASN A 305 -45.14 45.60 0.25
C ASN A 305 -45.95 44.56 -0.55
N THR A 306 -47.28 44.61 -0.54
CA THR A 306 -48.11 43.82 -1.49
C THR A 306 -48.18 44.43 -2.89
N LEU A 307 -47.85 45.72 -3.06
CA LEU A 307 -48.03 46.41 -4.33
C LEU A 307 -47.13 45.84 -5.43
N THR A 308 -45.89 45.49 -5.11
CA THR A 308 -44.94 44.92 -6.08
C THR A 308 -45.41 43.58 -6.62
N GLY A 309 -45.91 42.69 -5.75
CA GLY A 309 -46.51 41.43 -6.16
C GLY A 309 -47.75 41.59 -7.02
N ARG A 310 -48.67 42.48 -6.63
CA ARG A 310 -49.86 42.80 -7.43
C ARG A 310 -49.50 43.38 -8.80
N HIS A 311 -48.48 44.23 -8.86
CA HIS A 311 -48.01 44.82 -10.12
C HIS A 311 -47.38 43.77 -11.05
N LEU A 312 -46.55 42.87 -10.52
CA LEU A 312 -45.96 41.77 -11.29
C LEU A 312 -47.03 40.82 -11.82
N ASP A 313 -48.01 40.47 -10.98
CA ASP A 313 -49.14 39.64 -11.38
C ASP A 313 -49.96 40.30 -12.49
N PHE A 314 -50.29 41.58 -12.35
CA PHE A 314 -50.97 42.35 -13.39
C PHE A 314 -50.18 42.34 -14.71
N TYR A 315 -48.88 42.64 -14.67
CA TYR A 315 -48.06 42.72 -15.87
C TYR A 315 -47.87 41.36 -16.55
N TYR A 316 -47.46 40.32 -15.82
CA TYR A 316 -47.15 39.02 -16.43
C TYR A 316 -48.38 38.18 -16.73
N LYS A 317 -49.42 38.20 -15.89
CA LYS A 317 -50.62 37.36 -16.06
C LYS A 317 -51.70 38.06 -16.88
N GLU A 318 -51.93 39.36 -16.70
CA GLU A 318 -53.03 40.07 -17.38
C GLU A 318 -52.57 40.75 -18.68
N VAL A 319 -51.44 41.47 -18.65
CA VAL A 319 -50.92 42.19 -19.84
C VAL A 319 -50.22 41.23 -20.80
N LEU A 320 -49.21 40.48 -20.34
CA LEU A 320 -48.43 39.56 -21.17
C LEU A 320 -49.05 38.18 -21.33
N LYS A 321 -50.06 37.83 -20.52
CA LYS A 321 -50.78 36.55 -20.55
C LYS A 321 -49.88 35.32 -20.50
N LEU A 322 -48.78 35.40 -19.75
CA LEU A 322 -47.90 34.26 -19.53
C LEU A 322 -48.60 33.23 -18.64
N ALA A 323 -48.54 31.97 -19.07
CA ALA A 323 -49.03 30.84 -18.28
C ALA A 323 -47.85 30.16 -17.57
N PRO A 324 -48.00 29.72 -16.31
CA PRO A 324 -46.99 28.91 -15.64
C PRO A 324 -46.76 27.59 -16.39
N ASN A 325 -45.50 27.22 -16.61
CA ASN A 325 -45.16 25.91 -17.15
C ASN A 325 -45.66 24.78 -16.23
N ALA A 326 -45.96 23.62 -16.81
CA ALA A 326 -46.38 22.42 -16.06
C ALA A 326 -45.27 21.96 -15.10
N SER A 327 -45.64 21.39 -13.95
CA SER A 327 -44.70 20.77 -13.00
C SER A 327 -43.98 19.58 -13.62
N GLU A 328 -42.70 19.42 -13.31
CA GLU A 328 -41.91 18.25 -13.71
C GLU A 328 -41.79 17.31 -12.50
N PRO A 329 -42.10 16.01 -12.65
CA PRO A 329 -41.99 15.05 -11.56
C PRO A 329 -40.54 14.84 -11.15
N ASP A 330 -40.34 14.58 -9.87
CA ASP A 330 -39.05 14.25 -9.30
C ASP A 330 -38.64 12.81 -9.59
N ARG A 331 -37.33 12.56 -9.64
CA ARG A 331 -36.79 11.22 -9.84
C ARG A 331 -35.84 10.85 -8.72
N VAL A 332 -35.96 9.62 -8.23
CA VAL A 332 -35.12 9.05 -7.19
C VAL A 332 -34.56 7.71 -7.63
N HIS A 333 -33.36 7.38 -7.14
CA HIS A 333 -32.76 6.07 -7.35
C HIS A 333 -33.16 5.12 -6.22
N LEU A 334 -33.61 3.92 -6.58
CA LEU A 334 -33.94 2.87 -5.63
C LEU A 334 -32.93 1.72 -5.75
N LEU A 335 -32.37 1.30 -4.63
CA LEU A 335 -31.50 0.13 -4.52
C LEU A 335 -32.35 -1.05 -4.02
N PHE A 336 -32.26 -2.19 -4.72
CA PHE A 336 -33.03 -3.38 -4.39
C PHE A 336 -32.11 -4.48 -3.88
N GLU A 337 -32.36 -4.96 -2.66
CA GLU A 337 -31.69 -6.14 -2.11
C GLU A 337 -32.69 -7.30 -2.01
N LEU A 338 -32.29 -8.47 -2.51
CA LEU A 338 -33.12 -9.67 -2.46
C LEU A 338 -33.02 -10.35 -1.10
N VAL A 339 -34.14 -10.88 -0.62
CA VAL A 339 -34.15 -11.80 0.53
C VAL A 339 -33.32 -13.07 0.22
N LYS A 340 -32.68 -13.65 1.24
CA LYS A 340 -31.72 -14.78 1.14
C LYS A 340 -32.23 -16.02 0.39
N ASN A 341 -33.53 -16.16 0.19
CA ASN A 341 -34.16 -17.36 -0.37
C ASN A 341 -34.53 -17.18 -1.86
N ARG A 342 -34.32 -15.97 -2.42
CA ARG A 342 -34.72 -15.62 -3.79
C ARG A 342 -33.51 -15.27 -4.64
N GLU A 343 -33.38 -15.89 -5.81
CA GLU A 343 -32.24 -15.70 -6.73
C GLU A 343 -32.43 -14.52 -7.67
N SER A 344 -33.67 -14.25 -8.10
CA SER A 344 -34.03 -13.11 -8.92
C SER A 344 -35.46 -12.61 -8.66
N ALA A 345 -35.71 -11.34 -8.95
CA ALA A 345 -37.03 -10.73 -8.91
C ALA A 345 -37.20 -9.74 -10.06
N GLN A 346 -38.25 -9.93 -10.87
CA GLN A 346 -38.66 -8.97 -11.89
C GLN A 346 -39.57 -7.90 -11.27
N LEU A 347 -39.27 -6.64 -11.55
CA LEU A 347 -40.05 -5.46 -11.23
C LEU A 347 -40.43 -4.79 -12.54
N LYS A 348 -41.72 -4.79 -12.87
CA LYS A 348 -42.21 -4.18 -14.13
C LYS A 348 -42.10 -2.66 -14.05
N ALA A 349 -41.89 -2.01 -15.20
CA ALA A 349 -42.09 -0.58 -15.33
C ALA A 349 -43.49 -0.19 -14.82
N GLY A 350 -43.60 0.93 -14.11
CA GLY A 350 -44.82 1.39 -13.46
C GLY A 350 -45.07 0.83 -12.06
N THR A 351 -44.21 -0.06 -11.53
CA THR A 351 -44.34 -0.53 -10.14
C THR A 351 -44.26 0.64 -9.16
N LEU A 352 -45.23 0.75 -8.26
CA LEU A 352 -45.39 1.90 -7.36
C LEU A 352 -44.66 1.69 -6.02
N PHE A 353 -43.90 2.69 -5.60
CA PHE A 353 -43.19 2.77 -4.33
C PHE A 353 -43.65 3.99 -3.54
N LYS A 354 -43.85 3.84 -2.23
CA LYS A 354 -44.28 4.93 -1.35
C LYS A 354 -43.09 5.73 -0.84
N GLY A 355 -43.15 7.05 -0.99
CA GLY A 355 -42.26 8.02 -0.35
C GLY A 355 -43.04 8.96 0.58
N LYS A 356 -42.32 9.91 1.17
CA LYS A 356 -42.91 11.04 1.91
C LYS A 356 -42.26 12.33 1.44
N ASP A 357 -43.06 13.38 1.30
CA ASP A 357 -42.56 14.73 1.05
C ASP A 357 -42.04 15.41 2.35
N GLU A 358 -41.55 16.65 2.23
CA GLU A 358 -41.05 17.45 3.36
C GLU A 358 -42.14 17.74 4.42
N ALA A 359 -43.41 17.73 4.04
CA ALA A 359 -44.55 17.89 4.95
C ALA A 359 -44.99 16.56 5.59
N GLY A 360 -44.36 15.44 5.23
CA GLY A 360 -44.68 14.09 5.71
C GLY A 360 -45.86 13.43 4.99
N GLN A 361 -46.39 14.05 3.93
CA GLN A 361 -47.48 13.51 3.14
C GLN A 361 -46.98 12.41 2.21
N SER A 362 -47.81 11.38 2.02
CA SER A 362 -47.43 10.21 1.21
C SER A 362 -47.41 10.58 -0.27
N ILE A 363 -46.26 10.35 -0.91
CA ILE A 363 -46.09 10.44 -2.37
C ILE A 363 -45.83 9.04 -2.95
N GLN A 364 -46.03 8.88 -4.25
CA GLN A 364 -45.78 7.63 -4.95
C GLN A 364 -44.82 7.86 -6.12
N TYR A 365 -43.80 7.01 -6.22
CA TYR A 365 -42.92 6.93 -7.37
C TYR A 365 -43.25 5.68 -8.17
N ALA A 366 -43.27 5.82 -9.49
CA ALA A 366 -43.37 4.69 -10.41
C ALA A 366 -41.99 4.34 -10.93
N LEU A 367 -41.71 3.05 -11.09
CA LEU A 367 -40.46 2.59 -11.71
C LEU A 367 -40.45 2.97 -13.20
N ASP A 368 -39.45 3.71 -13.65
CA ASP A 368 -39.36 4.20 -15.05
C ASP A 368 -39.21 3.03 -16.05
N GLU A 369 -38.40 2.02 -15.70
CA GLU A 369 -38.04 0.90 -16.58
C GLU A 369 -38.19 -0.44 -15.86
N GLU A 370 -38.32 -1.53 -16.61
CA GLU A 370 -38.32 -2.86 -16.03
C GLU A 370 -36.93 -3.23 -15.48
N LEU A 371 -36.88 -3.75 -14.24
CA LEU A 371 -35.65 -4.20 -13.59
C LEU A 371 -35.76 -5.67 -13.20
N VAL A 372 -34.75 -6.47 -13.53
CA VAL A 372 -34.57 -7.82 -12.99
C VAL A 372 -33.48 -7.77 -11.92
N ALA A 373 -33.88 -7.60 -10.67
CA ALA A 373 -32.97 -7.63 -9.53
C ALA A 373 -32.42 -9.05 -9.32
N ASN A 374 -31.14 -9.16 -8.99
CA ASN A 374 -30.44 -10.40 -8.67
C ASN A 374 -29.63 -10.23 -7.37
N ARG A 375 -28.77 -11.21 -7.04
CA ARG A 375 -27.94 -11.19 -5.83
C ARG A 375 -26.56 -10.56 -6.01
N ALA A 376 -26.28 -9.95 -7.15
CA ALA A 376 -24.99 -9.36 -7.42
C ALA A 376 -24.73 -8.20 -6.45
N THR A 377 -23.56 -8.20 -5.83
CA THR A 377 -23.09 -7.14 -4.94
C THR A 377 -21.72 -6.66 -5.38
N ILE A 378 -21.41 -5.39 -5.10
CA ILE A 378 -20.06 -4.87 -5.26
C ILE A 378 -19.23 -5.39 -4.08
N GLU A 379 -18.24 -6.22 -4.37
CA GLU A 379 -17.33 -6.80 -3.37
C GLU A 379 -16.07 -5.96 -3.19
N ALA A 380 -15.55 -5.38 -4.28
CA ALA A 380 -14.30 -4.65 -4.26
C ALA A 380 -14.35 -3.43 -5.18
N LEU A 381 -13.76 -2.33 -4.72
CA LEU A 381 -13.51 -1.12 -5.51
C LEU A 381 -12.03 -0.79 -5.40
N GLN A 382 -11.31 -0.93 -6.50
CA GLN A 382 -9.86 -0.79 -6.53
C GLN A 382 -9.46 0.11 -7.69
N ALA A 383 -8.35 0.85 -7.57
CA ALA A 383 -7.89 1.69 -8.66
C ALA A 383 -6.38 1.64 -8.85
N VAL A 384 -5.96 1.85 -10.09
CA VAL A 384 -4.56 2.07 -10.48
C VAL A 384 -4.47 3.40 -11.22
N ARG A 385 -3.40 4.18 -11.01
CA ARG A 385 -3.19 5.45 -11.73
C ARG A 385 -1.72 5.77 -11.93
N HIS A 386 -1.39 6.41 -13.06
CA HIS A 386 -0.09 7.05 -13.26
C HIS A 386 0.01 8.42 -12.58
N SER A 387 1.20 8.77 -12.11
CA SER A 387 1.50 10.10 -11.56
C SER A 387 1.43 11.17 -12.65
N LEU A 388 0.69 12.26 -12.41
CA LEU A 388 0.64 13.42 -13.30
C LEU A 388 1.73 14.47 -12.99
N SER A 389 2.39 14.36 -11.83
CA SER A 389 3.25 15.41 -11.28
C SER A 389 4.75 15.09 -11.30
N ASP A 390 5.14 13.85 -11.60
CA ASP A 390 6.54 13.42 -11.56
C ASP A 390 7.22 13.53 -12.93
N GLU A 391 8.47 14.02 -12.97
CA GLU A 391 9.32 14.01 -14.18
C GLU A 391 9.52 12.59 -14.76
N THR A 392 9.32 11.56 -13.93
CA THR A 392 9.26 10.16 -14.33
C THR A 392 7.95 9.54 -13.83
N PRO A 393 7.01 9.16 -14.70
CA PRO A 393 5.70 8.67 -14.28
C PRO A 393 5.83 7.41 -13.42
N ARG A 394 5.22 7.45 -12.23
CA ARG A 394 5.10 6.33 -11.28
C ARG A 394 3.68 5.78 -11.31
N LEU A 395 3.53 4.53 -10.93
CA LEU A 395 2.25 3.84 -10.86
C LEU A 395 1.83 3.68 -9.40
N TYR A 396 0.62 4.12 -9.10
CA TYR A 396 -0.02 4.03 -7.79
C TYR A 396 -1.19 3.06 -7.84
N ALA A 397 -1.49 2.39 -6.74
CA ALA A 397 -2.60 1.45 -6.64
C ALA A 397 -3.25 1.52 -5.26
N TRP A 398 -4.58 1.50 -5.25
CA TRP A 398 -5.40 1.57 -4.05
C TRP A 398 -6.36 0.38 -4.00
N PRO A 399 -6.20 -0.54 -3.04
CA PRO A 399 -7.04 -1.74 -2.94
C PRO A 399 -8.46 -1.49 -2.41
N GLU A 400 -8.72 -0.35 -1.76
CA GLU A 400 -10.04 0.00 -1.23
C GLU A 400 -10.30 1.50 -1.41
N ILE A 401 -10.78 1.89 -2.60
CA ILE A 401 -10.95 3.32 -2.92
C ILE A 401 -12.14 3.97 -2.23
N ASN A 402 -13.09 3.19 -1.69
CA ASN A 402 -14.21 3.67 -0.88
C ASN A 402 -13.77 4.09 0.54
N SER A 403 -12.59 4.71 0.64
CA SER A 403 -11.93 5.15 1.87
C SER A 403 -11.18 6.47 1.60
N SER A 404 -10.78 7.18 2.66
CA SER A 404 -10.08 8.46 2.51
C SER A 404 -8.64 8.34 1.99
N ASP A 405 -8.02 7.17 2.16
CA ASP A 405 -6.60 6.88 1.92
C ASP A 405 -6.37 5.76 0.89
N GLY A 406 -7.43 5.13 0.40
CA GLY A 406 -7.38 4.01 -0.54
C GLY A 406 -7.06 2.65 0.08
N VAL A 407 -6.95 2.57 1.41
CA VAL A 407 -6.61 1.36 2.17
C VAL A 407 -7.51 1.14 3.39
N GLY A 408 -8.72 1.72 3.39
CA GLY A 408 -9.74 1.50 4.43
C GLY A 408 -9.90 2.59 5.50
N GLY A 409 -9.22 3.74 5.38
CA GLY A 409 -9.37 4.90 6.26
C GLY A 409 -10.75 5.57 6.20
N GLU A 410 -11.22 6.11 7.34
CA GLU A 410 -12.55 6.72 7.44
C GLU A 410 -12.71 7.95 6.54
N ILE A 411 -13.80 7.98 5.77
CA ILE A 411 -14.17 9.14 4.95
C ILE A 411 -14.57 10.30 5.86
N THR A 412 -13.80 11.38 5.83
CA THR A 412 -14.02 12.59 6.64
C THR A 412 -14.97 13.60 6.00
N ALA A 413 -15.30 13.42 4.71
CA ALA A 413 -16.28 14.24 4.01
C ALA A 413 -17.67 14.03 4.65
N THR A 414 -18.34 15.12 5.02
CA THR A 414 -19.63 15.06 5.75
C THR A 414 -20.77 14.40 4.97
N ASP A 415 -20.61 14.28 3.66
CA ASP A 415 -21.54 13.64 2.73
C ASP A 415 -21.10 12.26 2.25
N GLY A 416 -19.99 11.75 2.80
CA GLY A 416 -19.46 10.43 2.46
C GLY A 416 -18.89 10.34 1.04
N GLN A 417 -18.56 11.45 0.39
CA GLN A 417 -17.91 11.44 -0.93
C GLN A 417 -16.42 11.08 -0.85
N TRP A 418 -15.90 10.44 -1.90
CA TRP A 418 -14.48 10.15 -2.06
C TRP A 418 -14.05 10.29 -3.53
N HIS A 419 -12.75 10.47 -3.76
CA HIS A 419 -12.20 10.51 -5.12
C HIS A 419 -11.76 9.10 -5.54
N PRO A 420 -12.19 8.57 -6.71
CA PRO A 420 -11.90 7.19 -7.11
C PRO A 420 -10.40 6.97 -7.43
N PHE A 421 -9.70 8.05 -7.72
CA PHE A 421 -8.30 8.09 -8.12
C PHE A 421 -7.54 9.03 -7.19
N LEU A 422 -7.27 8.59 -5.96
CA LEU A 422 -6.76 9.44 -4.88
C LEU A 422 -5.52 10.25 -5.31
N ASN A 423 -5.37 11.44 -4.71
CA ASN A 423 -4.20 12.30 -4.94
C ASN A 423 -3.02 11.97 -4.01
N ASP A 424 -3.16 10.95 -3.15
CA ASP A 424 -2.06 10.49 -2.31
C ASP A 424 -0.99 9.81 -3.17
N THR A 425 0.13 10.50 -3.34
CA THR A 425 1.32 10.02 -4.06
C THR A 425 2.41 9.50 -3.11
N GLY A 426 2.04 9.18 -1.86
CA GLY A 426 2.92 8.60 -0.86
C GLY A 426 3.56 7.27 -1.27
N ALA A 427 4.72 6.95 -0.68
CA ALA A 427 5.47 5.73 -1.00
C ALA A 427 4.70 4.44 -0.65
N THR A 428 3.75 4.50 0.28
CA THR A 428 2.87 3.40 0.69
C THR A 428 1.84 3.03 -0.36
N SER A 429 1.54 3.96 -1.28
CA SER A 429 0.50 3.82 -2.29
C SER A 429 1.09 3.40 -3.65
N LEU A 430 2.41 3.15 -3.71
CA LEU A 430 3.08 2.68 -4.93
C LEU A 430 2.62 1.26 -5.29
N ALA A 431 2.24 1.10 -6.55
CA ALA A 431 1.79 -0.16 -7.12
C ALA A 431 2.90 -1.24 -7.07
N GLU A 432 2.59 -2.42 -6.48
CA GLU A 432 3.47 -3.59 -6.55
C GLU A 432 3.29 -4.28 -7.91
N VAL A 433 4.16 -3.93 -8.87
CA VAL A 433 4.14 -4.49 -10.24
C VAL A 433 5.46 -5.15 -10.59
N GLY A 434 5.44 -6.09 -11.54
CA GLY A 434 6.62 -6.89 -11.84
C GLY A 434 6.33 -8.15 -12.63
N PHE A 435 7.13 -9.19 -12.41
CA PHE A 435 6.92 -10.51 -12.99
C PHE A 435 7.30 -11.63 -12.01
N ALA A 436 6.72 -12.81 -12.16
CA ALA A 436 7.08 -13.99 -11.39
C ALA A 436 7.30 -15.20 -12.29
N ILE A 437 8.24 -16.07 -11.92
CA ILE A 437 8.55 -17.32 -12.61
C ILE A 437 8.35 -18.46 -11.64
N ALA A 438 7.46 -19.39 -11.96
CA ALA A 438 7.21 -20.60 -11.19
C ALA A 438 7.82 -21.81 -11.91
N SER A 439 8.66 -22.59 -11.22
CA SER A 439 9.31 -23.77 -11.80
C SER A 439 9.74 -24.76 -10.72
N SER A 440 9.60 -26.06 -10.97
CA SER A 440 10.14 -27.13 -10.11
C SER A 440 11.67 -27.05 -9.96
N TYR A 441 12.35 -26.41 -10.91
CA TYR A 441 13.79 -26.20 -10.85
C TYR A 441 14.19 -25.26 -9.70
N LEU A 442 13.29 -24.37 -9.28
CA LEU A 442 13.49 -23.49 -8.14
C LEU A 442 13.27 -24.20 -6.79
N LEU A 443 12.92 -25.49 -6.76
CA LEU A 443 12.94 -26.27 -5.52
C LEU A 443 14.40 -26.42 -5.08
N LEU A 444 14.79 -25.71 -4.03
CA LEU A 444 16.18 -25.61 -3.54
C LEU A 444 16.20 -25.59 -2.01
N ARG A 445 16.31 -26.76 -1.40
CA ARG A 445 16.20 -27.03 0.04
C ARG A 445 17.26 -26.33 0.87
N GLU A 446 18.52 -26.44 0.47
CA GLU A 446 19.64 -25.98 1.28
C GLU A 446 20.92 -25.76 0.45
N GLY A 447 22.00 -25.38 1.14
CA GLY A 447 23.31 -25.15 0.55
C GLY A 447 23.44 -23.76 -0.09
N ASN A 448 24.65 -23.47 -0.57
CA ASN A 448 24.95 -22.25 -1.30
C ASN A 448 24.31 -22.32 -2.68
N ARG A 449 23.26 -21.51 -2.89
CA ARG A 449 22.42 -21.53 -4.09
C ARG A 449 22.72 -20.30 -4.95
N LYS A 450 23.12 -20.54 -6.19
CA LYS A 450 23.30 -19.51 -7.22
C LYS A 450 22.24 -19.72 -8.29
N ILE A 451 21.42 -18.71 -8.53
CA ILE A 451 20.32 -18.74 -9.49
C ILE A 451 20.60 -17.63 -10.50
N THR A 452 20.76 -17.97 -11.77
CA THR A 452 20.97 -16.98 -12.81
C THR A 452 19.82 -17.01 -13.80
N LEU A 453 18.97 -16.00 -13.73
CA LEU A 453 17.89 -15.78 -14.69
C LEU A 453 18.46 -15.04 -15.90
N THR A 454 18.31 -15.63 -17.08
CA THR A 454 18.70 -15.00 -18.36
C THR A 454 17.45 -14.71 -19.16
N LEU A 455 17.17 -13.43 -19.39
CA LEU A 455 16.07 -12.95 -20.21
C LEU A 455 16.62 -12.49 -21.56
N GLU A 456 16.01 -12.96 -22.65
CA GLU A 456 16.31 -12.48 -24.00
C GLU A 456 15.07 -11.79 -24.57
N PHE A 457 15.26 -10.62 -25.18
CA PHE A 457 14.20 -9.79 -25.72
C PHE A 457 14.24 -9.78 -27.26
N THR A 458 13.07 -9.87 -27.89
CA THR A 458 12.96 -9.80 -29.36
C THR A 458 13.14 -8.37 -29.87
N GLY A 459 12.73 -7.38 -29.08
CA GLY A 459 12.86 -5.93 -29.34
C GLY A 459 13.20 -5.16 -28.07
N GLY A 460 13.80 -3.97 -28.24
CA GLY A 460 14.40 -3.20 -27.14
C GLY A 460 15.78 -3.71 -26.73
N LYS A 461 16.66 -2.80 -26.34
CA LYS A 461 17.96 -3.13 -25.73
C LYS A 461 18.05 -2.36 -24.42
N VAL A 462 18.53 -3.01 -23.37
CA VAL A 462 18.67 -2.40 -22.05
C VAL A 462 20.05 -2.66 -21.48
N LEU A 463 20.53 -1.75 -20.65
CA LEU A 463 21.72 -1.98 -19.85
C LEU A 463 21.39 -3.01 -18.77
N GLN A 464 22.21 -4.06 -18.68
CA GLN A 464 21.99 -5.15 -17.73
C GLN A 464 21.98 -4.62 -16.28
N SER A 465 22.90 -3.72 -15.94
CA SER A 465 22.98 -3.10 -14.62
C SER A 465 21.73 -2.27 -14.28
N ALA A 466 21.24 -1.44 -15.19
CA ALA A 466 20.02 -0.65 -15.00
C ALA A 466 18.79 -1.55 -14.84
N PHE A 467 18.67 -2.61 -15.66
CA PHE A 467 17.58 -3.58 -15.52
C PHE A 467 17.62 -4.27 -14.16
N CYS A 468 18.76 -4.84 -13.76
CA CYS A 468 18.88 -5.53 -12.46
C CYS A 468 18.60 -4.59 -11.28
N ASN A 469 19.04 -3.33 -11.36
CA ASN A 469 18.78 -2.33 -10.33
C ASN A 469 17.29 -1.96 -10.23
N SER A 470 16.53 -2.11 -11.30
CA SER A 470 15.10 -1.80 -11.37
C SER A 470 14.23 -2.76 -10.57
N PHE A 471 14.72 -3.92 -10.14
CA PHE A 471 13.90 -4.91 -9.43
C PHE A 471 14.44 -5.29 -8.06
N ASN A 472 13.53 -5.65 -7.16
CA ASN A 472 13.77 -6.45 -5.98
C ASN A 472 13.38 -7.90 -6.30
N PHE A 473 14.27 -8.84 -6.03
CA PHE A 473 14.03 -10.25 -6.29
C PHE A 473 13.70 -10.98 -4.98
N TYR A 474 12.68 -11.82 -5.01
CA TYR A 474 12.18 -12.59 -3.89
C TYR A 474 11.98 -14.04 -4.31
N LEU A 475 12.20 -14.96 -3.38
CA LEU A 475 12.01 -16.39 -3.56
C LEU A 475 10.96 -16.89 -2.58
N SER A 476 10.16 -17.86 -2.99
CA SER A 476 9.13 -18.47 -2.14
C SER A 476 9.76 -19.47 -1.17
N THR A 477 9.40 -19.41 0.12
CA THR A 477 10.03 -20.22 1.18
C THR A 477 9.00 -20.91 2.10
N GLY A 478 7.92 -21.46 1.51
CA GLY A 478 6.86 -22.15 2.24
C GLY A 478 5.86 -21.23 2.94
N LYS A 479 6.36 -20.34 3.81
CA LYS A 479 5.53 -19.44 4.63
C LYS A 479 5.56 -17.98 4.18
N LYS A 480 6.65 -17.54 3.54
CA LYS A 480 6.85 -16.13 3.17
C LYS A 480 7.79 -15.95 1.98
N TRP A 481 7.81 -14.74 1.45
CA TRP A 481 8.81 -14.29 0.49
C TRP A 481 10.11 -13.91 1.21
N VAL A 482 11.25 -14.38 0.70
CA VAL A 482 12.57 -13.98 1.19
C VAL A 482 13.34 -13.30 0.06
N ARG A 483 13.96 -12.15 0.36
CA ARG A 483 14.71 -11.37 -0.61
C ARG A 483 15.99 -12.11 -1.04
N ALA A 484 16.19 -12.25 -2.35
CA ALA A 484 17.41 -12.77 -2.94
C ALA A 484 18.46 -11.66 -3.05
N THR A 485 19.74 -12.03 -2.92
CA THR A 485 20.84 -11.08 -3.07
C THR A 485 21.29 -11.02 -4.52
N LEU A 486 21.35 -9.83 -5.11
CA LEU A 486 21.92 -9.65 -6.46
C LEU A 486 23.45 -9.73 -6.37
N ASP A 487 24.06 -10.64 -7.11
CA ASP A 487 25.52 -10.77 -7.19
C ASP A 487 26.08 -9.73 -8.18
N THR A 488 26.33 -8.53 -7.66
CA THR A 488 26.81 -7.38 -8.44
C THR A 488 28.15 -7.63 -9.12
N SER A 489 28.98 -8.56 -8.62
CA SER A 489 30.25 -8.93 -9.25
C SER A 489 30.08 -9.65 -10.60
N ASN A 490 28.93 -10.31 -10.80
CA ASN A 490 28.57 -11.03 -12.01
C ASN A 490 27.57 -10.28 -12.91
N VAL A 491 27.22 -9.04 -12.54
CA VAL A 491 26.43 -8.15 -13.39
C VAL A 491 27.37 -7.41 -14.34
N SER A 492 27.12 -7.50 -15.65
CA SER A 492 27.96 -6.80 -16.63
C SER A 492 27.90 -5.29 -16.41
N THR A 493 29.07 -4.66 -16.33
CA THR A 493 29.24 -3.20 -16.24
C THR A 493 29.35 -2.53 -17.62
N SER A 494 29.18 -3.29 -18.71
CA SER A 494 29.21 -2.74 -20.06
C SER A 494 28.16 -1.65 -20.23
N ALA A 495 28.59 -0.50 -20.75
CA ALA A 495 27.71 0.61 -21.11
C ALA A 495 26.94 0.36 -22.43
N THR A 496 27.04 -0.83 -23.02
CA THR A 496 26.33 -1.19 -24.26
C THR A 496 25.02 -1.89 -23.94
N PRO A 497 23.86 -1.32 -24.33
CA PRO A 497 22.57 -1.99 -24.19
C PRO A 497 22.52 -3.31 -24.96
N SER A 498 21.96 -4.35 -24.35
CA SER A 498 21.85 -5.69 -24.93
C SER A 498 20.40 -6.14 -25.00
N LYS A 499 20.09 -7.03 -25.94
CA LYS A 499 18.82 -7.79 -25.95
C LYS A 499 18.79 -8.90 -24.90
N LYS A 500 19.95 -9.26 -24.35
CA LYS A 500 20.11 -10.33 -23.37
C LYS A 500 20.52 -9.74 -22.03
N VAL A 501 19.72 -10.01 -21.00
CA VAL A 501 19.94 -9.56 -19.62
C VAL A 501 20.15 -10.78 -18.74
N ARG A 502 21.26 -10.77 -18.00
CA ARG A 502 21.61 -11.82 -17.03
C ARG A 502 21.47 -11.28 -15.61
N ILE A 503 20.70 -11.98 -14.79
CA ILE A 503 20.35 -11.59 -13.42
C ILE A 503 20.92 -12.66 -12.48
N PRO A 504 22.17 -12.49 -12.01
CA PRO A 504 22.80 -13.42 -11.09
C PRO A 504 22.31 -13.14 -9.66
N LEU A 505 21.64 -14.13 -9.07
CA LEU A 505 21.13 -14.10 -7.71
C LEU A 505 21.88 -15.13 -6.86
N THR A 506 22.18 -14.76 -5.64
CA THR A 506 22.76 -15.64 -4.62
C THR A 506 21.79 -15.77 -3.46
N PHE A 507 21.79 -16.97 -2.89
CA PHE A 507 20.98 -17.32 -1.74
C PHE A 507 21.81 -18.23 -0.83
N ASP A 508 22.14 -17.71 0.35
CA ASP A 508 23.11 -18.30 1.27
C ASP A 508 22.57 -19.60 1.90
N GLY A 509 23.45 -20.52 2.29
CA GLY A 509 23.07 -21.78 2.95
C GLY A 509 22.26 -21.61 4.25
N GLY A 510 22.41 -20.51 4.98
CA GLY A 510 21.63 -20.20 6.18
C GLY A 510 20.21 -19.69 5.91
N GLN A 511 19.86 -19.37 4.66
CA GLN A 511 18.51 -18.94 4.30
C GLN A 511 17.57 -20.16 4.12
N PRO A 512 16.25 -20.00 4.33
CA PRO A 512 15.31 -21.14 4.30
C PRO A 512 15.21 -21.83 2.93
N ALA A 513 14.62 -23.02 2.89
CA ALA A 513 14.36 -23.74 1.65
C ALA A 513 13.52 -22.92 0.67
N ILE A 514 13.88 -22.96 -0.63
CA ILE A 514 13.06 -22.41 -1.70
C ILE A 514 12.08 -23.50 -2.10
N GLU A 515 10.80 -23.28 -1.83
CA GLU A 515 9.73 -24.27 -1.97
C GLU A 515 8.38 -23.58 -2.25
N PRO A 516 7.34 -24.33 -2.68
CA PRO A 516 6.01 -23.76 -2.93
C PRO A 516 5.43 -23.11 -1.67
N MET A 517 4.64 -22.06 -1.82
CA MET A 517 3.98 -21.38 -0.70
C MET A 517 2.78 -22.19 -0.19
N SER A 518 2.94 -22.91 0.91
CA SER A 518 1.89 -23.74 1.51
C SER A 518 1.24 -23.11 2.75
N GLY A 519 1.94 -22.19 3.43
CA GLY A 519 1.50 -21.60 4.71
C GLY A 519 0.84 -20.23 4.62
N ALA A 520 0.89 -19.57 3.45
CA ALA A 520 0.27 -18.27 3.20
C ALA A 520 -0.03 -18.12 1.70
N ALA A 521 -1.06 -17.33 1.36
CA ALA A 521 -1.32 -16.97 -0.03
C ALA A 521 -0.09 -16.23 -0.59
N PRO A 522 0.40 -16.57 -1.80
CA PRO A 522 1.59 -15.91 -2.36
C PRO A 522 1.41 -14.42 -2.64
N GLY A 523 0.17 -13.90 -2.57
CA GLY A 523 -0.20 -12.56 -3.01
C GLY A 523 -0.44 -12.52 -4.53
N ASN A 524 -1.07 -11.44 -5.00
CA ASN A 524 -1.33 -11.18 -6.44
C ASN A 524 -2.03 -12.35 -7.18
N ALA A 525 -2.82 -13.16 -6.47
CA ALA A 525 -3.47 -14.38 -7.00
C ALA A 525 -2.52 -15.38 -7.69
N LEU A 526 -1.23 -15.39 -7.32
CA LEU A 526 -0.27 -16.35 -7.87
C LEU A 526 -0.56 -17.79 -7.40
N PRO A 527 -0.31 -18.82 -8.23
CA PRO A 527 -0.53 -20.20 -7.85
C PRO A 527 0.50 -20.67 -6.81
N ALA A 528 0.02 -21.34 -5.77
CA ALA A 528 0.82 -21.84 -4.65
C ALA A 528 1.51 -23.21 -4.91
N THR A 529 1.46 -23.72 -6.15
CA THR A 529 1.82 -25.12 -6.45
C THR A 529 3.29 -25.36 -6.72
N LEU A 530 4.04 -24.34 -7.15
CA LEU A 530 5.46 -24.45 -7.50
C LEU A 530 6.29 -23.40 -6.75
N PRO A 531 7.59 -23.66 -6.53
CA PRO A 531 8.51 -22.64 -6.05
C PRO A 531 8.66 -21.53 -7.09
N MET A 532 8.78 -20.29 -6.61
CA MET A 532 8.71 -19.08 -7.43
C MET A 532 9.84 -18.12 -7.17
N LEU A 533 10.29 -17.47 -8.25
CA LEU A 533 11.12 -16.27 -8.25
C LEU A 533 10.22 -15.08 -8.63
N LYS A 534 10.00 -14.16 -7.70
CA LYS A 534 9.22 -12.93 -7.88
C LYS A 534 10.16 -11.73 -8.04
N ALA A 535 9.97 -10.93 -9.08
CA ALA A 535 10.69 -9.69 -9.32
C ALA A 535 9.71 -8.51 -9.21
N VAL A 536 9.91 -7.64 -8.23
CA VAL A 536 9.08 -6.46 -7.95
C VAL A 536 9.80 -5.19 -8.38
N LEU A 537 9.15 -4.34 -9.16
CA LEU A 537 9.71 -3.09 -9.66
C LEU A 537 9.99 -2.11 -8.51
N LYS A 538 11.18 -1.48 -8.54
CA LYS A 538 11.53 -0.35 -7.67
C LYS A 538 11.15 0.94 -8.39
N GLN A 539 10.05 1.53 -7.98
CA GLN A 539 9.60 2.80 -8.54
C GLN A 539 10.37 3.97 -7.90
N GLY A 540 10.78 4.96 -8.72
CA GLY A 540 11.28 6.25 -8.22
C GLY A 540 12.79 6.38 -7.92
N SER A 541 13.64 5.46 -8.39
CA SER A 541 15.11 5.58 -8.24
C SER A 541 15.80 6.01 -9.53
N THR A 542 16.72 6.98 -9.44
CA THR A 542 17.48 7.53 -10.59
C THR A 542 18.36 6.51 -11.33
N LYS A 543 18.60 5.33 -10.74
CA LYS A 543 19.39 4.24 -11.35
C LYS A 543 18.53 3.14 -11.98
N THR A 544 17.22 3.35 -12.07
CA THR A 544 16.25 2.38 -12.58
C THR A 544 15.75 2.77 -13.96
N LEU A 545 15.26 1.79 -14.72
CA LEU A 545 14.67 2.03 -16.03
C LEU A 545 13.24 2.60 -15.85
N PRO A 546 12.81 3.54 -16.70
CA PRO A 546 11.43 3.99 -16.72
C PRO A 546 10.45 2.82 -16.94
N LEU A 547 9.28 2.89 -16.30
CA LEU A 547 8.24 1.87 -16.43
C LEU A 547 7.84 1.63 -17.89
N SER A 548 7.69 2.70 -18.67
CA SER A 548 7.37 2.65 -20.11
C SER A 548 8.40 1.85 -20.91
N THR A 549 9.69 2.04 -20.63
CA THR A 549 10.78 1.26 -21.24
C THR A 549 10.66 -0.22 -20.90
N LEU A 550 10.34 -0.56 -19.64
CA LEU A 550 10.17 -1.95 -19.22
C LEU A 550 8.91 -2.60 -19.81
N GLN A 551 7.82 -1.85 -19.94
CA GLN A 551 6.57 -2.30 -20.58
C GLN A 551 6.72 -2.52 -22.08
N ALA A 552 7.63 -1.81 -22.75
CA ALA A 552 7.95 -2.00 -24.15
C ALA A 552 8.78 -3.27 -24.43
N LEU A 553 9.45 -3.83 -23.43
CA LEU A 553 10.27 -5.04 -23.60
C LEU A 553 9.39 -6.26 -23.93
N ARG A 554 9.72 -6.96 -25.02
CA ARG A 554 9.03 -8.17 -25.48
C ARG A 554 9.94 -9.37 -25.30
N ILE A 555 9.62 -10.25 -24.36
CA ILE A 555 10.44 -11.42 -24.01
C ILE A 555 10.35 -12.53 -25.06
N ASP A 556 11.49 -13.13 -25.37
CA ASP A 556 11.64 -14.39 -26.10
C ASP A 556 11.77 -15.53 -25.08
N ILE A 557 10.64 -16.15 -24.72
CA ILE A 557 10.59 -17.20 -23.68
C ILE A 557 11.44 -18.41 -24.08
N ALA A 558 11.50 -18.75 -25.37
CA ALA A 558 12.26 -19.89 -25.87
C ALA A 558 13.78 -19.71 -25.70
N LYS A 559 14.28 -18.49 -25.90
CA LYS A 559 15.70 -18.15 -25.71
C LYS A 559 16.08 -17.75 -24.29
N SER A 560 15.08 -17.46 -23.46
CA SER A 560 15.27 -17.18 -22.03
C SER A 560 15.44 -18.48 -21.25
N LYS A 561 16.25 -18.43 -20.19
CA LYS A 561 16.60 -19.62 -19.41
C LYS A 561 16.89 -19.33 -17.95
N LEU A 562 16.83 -20.37 -17.14
CA LEU A 562 17.19 -20.37 -15.73
C LEU A 562 18.37 -21.33 -15.53
N ASP A 563 19.51 -20.80 -15.10
CA ASP A 563 20.69 -21.58 -14.72
C ASP A 563 20.79 -21.66 -13.19
N ILE A 564 20.99 -22.86 -12.65
CA ILE A 564 21.05 -23.10 -11.20
C ILE A 564 22.35 -23.83 -10.87
N SER A 565 22.96 -23.44 -9.76
CA SER A 565 24.15 -24.08 -9.21
C SER A 565 24.03 -24.15 -7.69
N VAL A 566 24.13 -25.35 -7.13
CA VAL A 566 24.09 -25.61 -5.68
C VAL A 566 25.38 -26.26 -5.23
N GLY A 567 26.01 -25.72 -4.19
CA GLY A 567 27.20 -26.29 -3.55
C GLY A 567 28.47 -26.29 -4.43
N TYR A 568 28.58 -25.36 -5.38
CA TYR A 568 29.77 -25.18 -6.22
C TYR A 568 30.48 -23.86 -5.92
N GLY A 569 31.78 -23.96 -5.66
CA GLY A 569 32.67 -22.83 -5.38
C GLY A 569 33.27 -22.21 -6.63
N SER A 570 34.19 -21.26 -6.40
CA SER A 570 35.03 -20.68 -7.45
C SER A 570 35.89 -21.77 -8.08
N GLY A 571 35.84 -21.95 -9.41
CA GLY A 571 36.53 -23.04 -10.11
C GLY A 571 35.68 -24.27 -10.43
N ASN A 572 34.35 -24.21 -10.21
CA ASN A 572 33.39 -25.24 -10.62
C ASN A 572 33.56 -26.60 -9.90
N GLN A 573 34.17 -26.59 -8.71
CA GLN A 573 34.35 -27.74 -7.82
C GLN A 573 33.37 -27.70 -6.63
N PRO A 574 32.94 -28.86 -6.09
CA PRO A 574 32.09 -28.90 -4.90
C PRO A 574 32.75 -28.19 -3.72
N ASP A 575 32.08 -27.20 -3.12
CA ASP A 575 32.64 -26.38 -2.02
C ASP A 575 32.37 -26.94 -0.62
N GLY A 576 31.65 -28.06 -0.52
CA GLY A 576 31.21 -28.63 0.75
C GLY A 576 29.92 -28.03 1.31
N ASN A 577 29.36 -27.00 0.67
CA ASN A 577 28.10 -26.35 1.04
C ASN A 577 26.96 -26.71 0.08
N GLY A 578 26.92 -27.97 -0.36
CA GLY A 578 25.82 -28.55 -1.12
C GLY A 578 24.70 -29.10 -0.24
N LEU A 579 23.86 -29.97 -0.79
CA LEU A 579 22.81 -30.66 -0.05
C LEU A 579 23.41 -31.70 0.91
N LYS A 580 22.90 -31.73 2.15
CA LYS A 580 23.29 -32.65 3.23
C LYS A 580 22.13 -33.58 3.64
N SER A 581 20.91 -33.12 3.44
CA SER A 581 19.63 -33.79 3.69
C SER A 581 19.37 -34.82 2.59
N LEU A 582 20.19 -35.88 2.59
CA LEU A 582 20.15 -36.96 1.61
C LEU A 582 19.52 -38.20 2.25
N ALA A 583 18.72 -38.92 1.46
CA ALA A 583 18.20 -40.24 1.83
C ALA A 583 19.33 -41.25 1.72
N VAL A 584 19.93 -41.70 2.83
CA VAL A 584 21.07 -42.61 2.77
C VAL A 584 20.72 -43.94 3.42
N SER A 585 21.00 -45.04 2.73
CA SER A 585 20.76 -46.39 3.24
C SER A 585 21.80 -47.39 2.72
N ASN A 586 22.04 -48.45 3.50
CA ASN A 586 22.86 -49.58 3.10
C ASN A 586 22.13 -50.90 3.44
N LYS A 587 22.82 -52.04 3.32
CA LYS A 587 22.24 -53.37 3.63
C LYS A 587 21.72 -53.53 5.07
N PHE A 588 22.13 -52.67 6.01
CA PHE A 588 21.70 -52.68 7.41
C PHE A 588 20.54 -51.73 7.70
N GLY A 589 20.10 -50.93 6.72
CA GLY A 589 18.98 -50.00 6.84
C GLY A 589 19.38 -48.53 6.61
N ASN A 590 18.57 -47.62 7.17
CA ASN A 590 18.73 -46.18 6.98
C ASN A 590 19.91 -45.65 7.82
N LEU A 591 20.70 -44.79 7.20
CA LEU A 591 21.86 -44.15 7.81
C LEU A 591 21.55 -42.67 8.05
N LYS A 592 21.90 -42.16 9.24
CA LYS A 592 21.82 -40.73 9.51
C LYS A 592 23.10 -40.04 9.06
N THR A 593 22.96 -39.01 8.24
CA THR A 593 24.10 -38.24 7.68
C THR A 593 24.55 -37.09 8.58
N ASP A 594 23.92 -36.90 9.74
CA ASP A 594 24.26 -35.88 10.74
C ASP A 594 25.49 -36.25 11.60
N LYS A 595 25.91 -37.52 11.54
CA LYS A 595 27.08 -38.06 12.24
C LYS A 595 27.89 -38.94 11.29
N PRO A 596 29.19 -39.15 11.57
CA PRO A 596 29.99 -40.08 10.79
C PRO A 596 29.38 -41.49 10.77
N PHE A 597 29.34 -42.13 9.60
CA PHE A 597 28.68 -43.42 9.40
C PHE A 597 29.49 -44.35 8.50
N GLN A 598 29.26 -45.65 8.61
CA GLN A 598 29.89 -46.69 7.81
C GLN A 598 29.03 -46.98 6.57
N PRO A 599 29.37 -46.46 5.37
CA PRO A 599 28.53 -46.60 4.17
C PRO A 599 28.27 -48.05 3.78
N PHE A 600 29.26 -48.94 4.00
CA PHE A 600 29.20 -50.35 3.62
C PHE A 600 29.13 -51.30 4.83
N GLY A 601 28.94 -50.75 6.04
CA GLY A 601 28.95 -51.49 7.30
C GLY A 601 30.33 -51.67 7.93
N ALA A 602 30.37 -52.39 9.06
CA ALA A 602 31.57 -52.59 9.86
C ALA A 602 32.60 -53.53 9.21
N THR A 603 32.13 -54.46 8.38
CA THR A 603 32.98 -55.40 7.63
C THR A 603 32.59 -55.37 6.15
N PRO A 604 33.04 -54.36 5.38
CA PRO A 604 32.66 -54.20 3.98
C PRO A 604 33.18 -55.34 3.09
N GLU A 605 32.29 -55.91 2.30
CA GLU A 605 32.56 -56.97 1.32
C GLU A 605 32.26 -56.51 -0.10
N SER A 606 32.78 -57.25 -1.09
CA SER A 606 32.41 -57.04 -2.49
C SER A 606 30.90 -57.24 -2.68
N GLY A 607 30.24 -56.32 -3.39
CA GLY A 607 28.80 -56.29 -3.57
C GLY A 607 28.03 -55.47 -2.52
N ASP A 608 28.67 -55.04 -1.42
CA ASP A 608 28.04 -54.14 -0.47
C ASP A 608 27.76 -52.78 -1.10
N TRP A 609 26.63 -52.18 -0.70
CA TRP A 609 26.10 -51.02 -1.40
C TRP A 609 25.68 -49.89 -0.46
N LEU A 610 25.71 -48.69 -1.03
CA LEU A 610 25.21 -47.46 -0.45
C LEU A 610 24.22 -46.83 -1.44
N VAL A 611 22.97 -46.65 -1.03
CA VAL A 611 21.94 -45.94 -1.80
C VAL A 611 21.81 -44.52 -1.27
N VAL A 612 21.77 -43.55 -2.18
CA VAL A 612 21.63 -42.12 -1.90
C VAL A 612 20.44 -41.57 -2.70
N GLY A 613 19.52 -40.84 -2.07
CA GLY A 613 18.36 -40.21 -2.70
C GLY A 613 18.26 -38.71 -2.41
N SER A 614 17.60 -37.97 -3.32
CA SER A 614 17.39 -36.52 -3.18
C SER A 614 16.08 -36.10 -3.86
N ASP A 615 15.18 -35.44 -3.11
CA ASP A 615 13.91 -34.95 -3.68
C ASP A 615 14.15 -33.81 -4.65
N GLU A 616 15.23 -33.06 -4.43
CA GLU A 616 15.60 -31.89 -5.19
C GLU A 616 16.30 -32.18 -6.52
N LEU A 617 17.31 -33.05 -6.53
CA LEU A 617 18.13 -33.30 -7.73
C LEU A 617 17.33 -33.98 -8.82
N PHE A 618 16.54 -34.99 -8.44
CA PHE A 618 15.88 -35.88 -9.40
C PHE A 618 14.64 -35.28 -10.07
N GLN A 619 14.27 -34.05 -9.73
CA GLN A 619 13.25 -33.27 -10.46
C GLN A 619 13.85 -32.45 -11.62
N LYS A 620 15.18 -32.45 -11.80
CA LYS A 620 15.88 -31.55 -12.71
C LYS A 620 16.46 -32.30 -13.90
N LYS A 621 15.78 -32.24 -15.05
CA LYS A 621 16.27 -32.80 -16.32
C LYS A 621 17.64 -32.24 -16.67
N ASN A 622 18.54 -33.10 -17.14
CA ASN A 622 19.91 -32.79 -17.53
C ASN A 622 20.78 -32.16 -16.44
N ALA A 623 20.40 -32.28 -15.16
CA ALA A 623 21.25 -31.83 -14.06
C ALA A 623 22.59 -32.57 -14.07
N ARG A 624 23.68 -31.83 -13.88
CA ARG A 624 25.02 -32.38 -13.73
C ARG A 624 25.43 -32.27 -12.28
N PHE A 625 25.78 -33.38 -11.63
CA PHE A 625 26.07 -33.42 -10.20
C PHE A 625 27.38 -34.13 -9.88
N GLN A 626 27.87 -33.89 -8.66
CA GLN A 626 28.91 -34.65 -7.97
C GLN A 626 28.59 -34.69 -6.47
N LEU A 627 28.87 -35.82 -5.85
CA LEU A 627 28.98 -35.94 -4.40
C LEU A 627 30.37 -35.46 -3.98
N ARG A 628 30.47 -34.89 -2.78
CA ARG A 628 31.73 -34.69 -2.06
C ARG A 628 31.68 -35.58 -0.83
N ILE A 629 32.57 -36.57 -0.82
CA ILE A 629 32.71 -37.51 0.29
C ILE A 629 33.94 -37.07 1.08
N VAL A 630 33.78 -36.81 2.38
CA VAL A 630 34.90 -36.62 3.31
C VAL A 630 35.01 -37.87 4.15
N TRP A 631 36.14 -38.56 4.05
CA TRP A 631 36.39 -39.79 4.80
C TRP A 631 37.02 -39.47 6.15
N LYS A 632 36.49 -40.09 7.21
CA LYS A 632 37.01 -39.95 8.57
C LYS A 632 38.20 -40.88 8.80
N GLY A 633 39.24 -40.33 9.42
CA GLY A 633 40.37 -41.13 9.91
C GLY A 633 41.11 -41.87 8.82
N LEU A 634 41.26 -41.26 7.63
CA LEU A 634 42.18 -41.77 6.61
C LEU A 634 43.63 -41.53 7.06
N PRO A 635 44.45 -42.57 7.17
CA PRO A 635 45.88 -42.41 7.38
C PRO A 635 46.59 -41.55 6.31
N PHE A 636 47.66 -40.87 6.74
CA PHE A 636 48.39 -39.88 5.94
C PHE A 636 49.26 -40.51 4.83
N TRP A 637 49.75 -41.74 5.02
CA TRP A 637 50.59 -42.45 4.06
C TRP A 637 49.93 -43.71 3.50
N ARG A 638 50.17 -44.04 2.22
CA ARG A 638 49.66 -45.27 1.56
C ARG A 638 50.02 -46.56 2.31
N GLY A 639 51.12 -46.59 3.06
CA GLY A 639 51.55 -47.75 3.83
C GLY A 639 50.75 -47.99 5.12
N ASP A 640 49.99 -47.00 5.58
CA ASP A 640 49.14 -47.14 6.77
C ASP A 640 47.70 -47.56 6.40
N ILE A 641 47.30 -47.30 5.15
CA ILE A 641 46.14 -47.91 4.49
C ILE A 641 46.66 -48.89 3.45
N ASP A 642 47.52 -49.80 3.88
CA ASP A 642 48.06 -50.80 2.98
C ASP A 642 46.95 -51.79 2.64
N PHE A 643 46.17 -51.47 1.62
CA PHE A 643 45.31 -52.46 0.98
C PHE A 643 46.13 -53.38 0.12
N ASP A 644 47.39 -53.06 -0.22
CA ASP A 644 48.16 -53.77 -1.24
C ASP A 644 48.23 -55.24 -0.89
N TRP A 645 48.42 -55.62 0.39
CA TRP A 645 48.45 -57.04 0.79
C TRP A 645 47.14 -57.81 0.56
N VAL A 646 45.97 -57.16 0.41
CA VAL A 646 44.66 -57.79 0.12
C VAL A 646 44.18 -57.50 -1.31
N ASN A 647 44.40 -56.28 -1.79
CA ASN A 647 44.04 -55.73 -3.09
C ASN A 647 45.13 -54.74 -3.51
N GLU A 648 45.78 -54.92 -4.67
CA GLU A 648 46.85 -54.03 -5.18
C GLU A 648 46.46 -52.54 -5.28
N PHE A 649 45.17 -52.23 -5.17
CA PHE A 649 44.63 -50.89 -4.99
C PHE A 649 43.43 -50.95 -4.03
N TYR A 650 43.12 -49.83 -3.37
CA TYR A 650 41.89 -49.72 -2.58
C TYR A 650 40.63 -50.09 -3.39
N PRO A 651 39.58 -50.62 -2.73
CA PRO A 651 38.33 -50.98 -3.41
C PRO A 651 37.72 -49.81 -4.17
N LYS A 652 37.28 -50.10 -5.39
CA LYS A 652 36.52 -49.18 -6.25
C LYS A 652 35.03 -49.44 -6.09
N ALA A 653 34.21 -48.49 -6.51
CA ALA A 653 32.76 -48.65 -6.54
C ALA A 653 32.20 -48.48 -7.96
N ASP A 654 31.24 -49.33 -8.31
CA ASP A 654 30.37 -49.13 -9.45
C ASP A 654 29.18 -48.24 -9.05
N PHE A 655 28.70 -47.41 -9.98
CA PHE A 655 27.67 -46.41 -9.75
C PHE A 655 26.49 -46.63 -10.71
N ALA A 656 25.26 -46.60 -10.19
CA ALA A 656 24.06 -46.79 -10.99
C ALA A 656 22.91 -45.89 -10.52
N PHE A 657 21.99 -45.56 -11.42
CA PHE A 657 20.73 -44.88 -11.10
C PHE A 657 19.56 -45.86 -11.09
N LEU A 658 18.59 -45.62 -10.21
CA LEU A 658 17.32 -46.34 -10.24
C LEU A 658 16.49 -45.81 -11.42
N LYS A 659 16.15 -46.70 -12.37
CA LYS A 659 15.42 -46.34 -13.60
C LYS A 659 14.16 -47.18 -13.68
N GLN A 660 13.00 -46.52 -13.60
CA GLN A 660 11.68 -47.18 -13.69
C GLN A 660 11.53 -48.37 -12.72
N GLY A 661 12.10 -48.28 -11.52
CA GLY A 661 12.02 -49.31 -10.47
C GLY A 661 13.06 -50.43 -10.57
N ALA A 662 13.94 -50.42 -11.57
CA ALA A 662 15.00 -51.40 -11.73
C ALA A 662 16.40 -50.75 -11.62
N TRP A 663 17.31 -51.45 -10.96
CA TRP A 663 18.75 -51.17 -11.07
C TRP A 663 19.25 -51.78 -12.40
N PRO A 664 20.05 -51.05 -13.19
CA PRO A 664 20.52 -51.55 -14.48
C PRO A 664 21.48 -52.74 -14.30
N GLU A 665 21.43 -53.71 -15.23
CA GLU A 665 22.35 -54.87 -15.24
C GLU A 665 23.81 -54.47 -15.46
N LYS A 666 24.03 -53.42 -16.27
CA LYS A 666 25.33 -52.75 -16.42
C LYS A 666 25.29 -51.43 -15.66
N HIS A 667 26.30 -51.21 -14.83
CA HIS A 667 26.41 -49.98 -14.07
C HIS A 667 26.63 -48.77 -15.00
N ASP A 668 26.12 -47.61 -14.59
CA ASP A 668 26.22 -46.37 -15.37
C ASP A 668 27.65 -45.83 -15.41
N LEU A 669 28.39 -45.98 -14.29
CA LEU A 669 29.81 -45.71 -14.22
C LEU A 669 30.49 -46.83 -13.45
N GLU A 670 31.46 -47.48 -14.07
CA GLU A 670 32.19 -48.59 -13.44
C GLU A 670 33.53 -48.11 -12.86
N ASN A 671 34.03 -48.85 -11.86
CA ASN A 671 35.38 -48.73 -11.31
C ASN A 671 35.74 -47.31 -10.84
N GLN A 672 34.80 -46.61 -10.20
CA GLN A 672 35.02 -45.27 -9.66
C GLN A 672 35.88 -45.31 -8.40
N LYS A 673 36.83 -44.39 -8.29
CA LYS A 673 37.75 -44.31 -7.15
C LYS A 673 37.03 -43.72 -5.93
N LEU A 674 37.02 -44.45 -4.82
CA LEU A 674 36.43 -43.98 -3.56
C LEU A 674 37.36 -43.04 -2.79
N PHE A 675 38.68 -43.23 -2.91
CA PHE A 675 39.69 -42.51 -2.15
C PHE A 675 40.60 -41.66 -3.04
N SER A 676 41.10 -40.56 -2.49
CA SER A 676 42.20 -39.79 -3.09
C SER A 676 43.50 -40.12 -2.36
N TRP A 677 44.60 -40.14 -3.10
CA TRP A 677 45.94 -40.41 -2.55
C TRP A 677 46.53 -39.21 -1.79
N LYS A 678 45.88 -38.05 -1.84
CA LYS A 678 46.38 -36.78 -1.30
C LYS A 678 45.45 -36.10 -0.31
N TYR A 679 44.15 -36.38 -0.40
CA TYR A 679 43.12 -35.65 0.31
C TYR A 679 42.08 -36.61 0.89
N ALA A 680 41.61 -36.31 2.09
CA ALA A 680 40.50 -37.07 2.69
C ALA A 680 39.15 -36.77 2.05
N GLU A 681 39.06 -35.63 1.35
CA GLU A 681 37.92 -35.24 0.54
C GLU A 681 38.05 -35.76 -0.89
N VAL A 682 36.96 -36.31 -1.42
CA VAL A 682 36.90 -36.86 -2.77
C VAL A 682 35.62 -36.40 -3.47
N PRO A 683 35.72 -35.71 -4.61
CA PRO A 683 34.57 -35.53 -5.50
C PRO A 683 34.26 -36.86 -6.19
N PHE A 684 33.02 -37.31 -6.09
CA PHE A 684 32.57 -38.60 -6.60
C PHE A 684 31.25 -38.46 -7.35
N PRO A 685 31.13 -38.92 -8.61
CA PRO A 685 32.21 -39.43 -9.45
C PRO A 685 33.30 -38.38 -9.76
N GLU A 686 34.46 -38.82 -10.24
CA GLU A 686 35.65 -37.97 -10.49
C GLU A 686 35.32 -36.80 -11.45
N SER A 687 34.33 -36.99 -12.33
CA SER A 687 33.78 -35.95 -13.21
C SER A 687 32.29 -35.74 -12.97
N LYS A 688 31.79 -34.54 -13.34
CA LYS A 688 30.37 -34.22 -13.26
C LYS A 688 29.55 -35.19 -14.09
N THR A 689 28.60 -35.85 -13.45
CA THR A 689 27.75 -36.85 -14.09
C THR A 689 26.40 -36.24 -14.44
N THR A 690 25.93 -36.45 -15.67
CA THR A 690 24.61 -35.97 -16.10
C THR A 690 23.55 -36.97 -15.67
N LEU A 691 22.46 -36.47 -15.07
CA LEU A 691 21.36 -37.30 -14.61
C LEU A 691 20.59 -37.90 -15.80
N PRO A 692 20.37 -39.24 -15.84
CA PRO A 692 19.56 -39.88 -16.87
C PRO A 692 18.09 -39.48 -16.78
N ALA A 693 17.42 -39.30 -17.93
CA ALA A 693 16.01 -38.93 -17.97
C ALA A 693 15.08 -39.96 -17.31
N GLN A 694 15.44 -41.25 -17.36
CA GLN A 694 14.66 -42.35 -16.76
C GLN A 694 14.80 -42.42 -15.22
N ALA A 695 15.73 -41.67 -14.64
CA ALA A 695 15.93 -41.62 -13.19
C ALA A 695 15.13 -40.49 -12.53
N LEU A 696 14.51 -39.61 -13.34
CA LEU A 696 13.72 -38.48 -12.87
C LEU A 696 12.47 -38.93 -12.12
N THR A 697 11.99 -38.07 -11.23
CA THR A 697 10.79 -38.32 -10.41
C THR A 697 9.78 -37.19 -10.53
N GLU A 698 8.53 -37.50 -10.21
CA GLU A 698 7.48 -36.49 -10.05
C GLU A 698 7.69 -35.70 -8.75
N THR A 699 7.03 -34.55 -8.66
CA THR A 699 6.99 -33.73 -7.45
C THR A 699 6.41 -34.55 -6.28
N HIS A 700 7.14 -34.63 -5.15
CA HIS A 700 6.74 -35.28 -3.88
C HIS A 700 6.85 -36.81 -3.78
N PHE A 701 7.91 -37.42 -4.30
CA PHE A 701 8.23 -38.82 -3.94
C PHE A 701 8.89 -38.91 -2.54
N ASP A 702 8.71 -40.05 -1.86
CA ASP A 702 9.31 -40.29 -0.53
C ASP A 702 10.84 -40.38 -0.63
N THR A 703 11.51 -39.43 0.02
CA THR A 703 12.97 -39.33 0.09
C THR A 703 13.51 -39.62 1.46
N THR A 704 12.72 -40.25 2.32
CA THR A 704 13.22 -40.72 3.63
C THR A 704 13.94 -42.07 3.51
N ARG A 705 13.57 -42.89 2.52
CA ARG A 705 14.16 -44.22 2.30
C ARG A 705 13.94 -44.75 0.88
N TYR A 706 14.86 -45.60 0.44
CA TYR A 706 14.62 -46.48 -0.70
C TYR A 706 13.66 -47.61 -0.30
N THR A 707 12.69 -47.91 -1.17
CA THR A 707 11.74 -49.02 -1.01
C THR A 707 11.61 -49.78 -2.32
N LEU A 708 11.01 -50.97 -2.29
CA LEU A 708 10.72 -51.74 -3.52
C LEU A 708 9.73 -51.03 -4.45
N ASP A 709 8.92 -50.11 -3.92
CA ASP A 709 7.96 -49.32 -4.70
C ASP A 709 8.60 -48.08 -5.35
N SER A 710 9.85 -47.77 -5.00
CA SER A 710 10.58 -46.62 -5.54
C SER A 710 10.83 -46.82 -7.04
N ARG A 711 10.31 -45.92 -7.88
CA ARG A 711 10.47 -45.97 -9.35
C ARG A 711 11.66 -45.17 -9.88
N GLY A 712 12.18 -44.23 -9.11
CA GLY A 712 13.29 -43.34 -9.47
C GLY A 712 13.76 -42.57 -8.24
N GLY A 713 14.66 -41.59 -8.42
CA GLY A 713 15.04 -40.67 -7.32
C GLY A 713 16.22 -41.11 -6.45
N PHE A 714 16.83 -42.24 -6.79
CA PHE A 714 17.92 -42.85 -6.03
C PHE A 714 19.10 -43.22 -6.94
N MET A 715 20.31 -43.12 -6.39
CA MET A 715 21.57 -43.60 -6.96
C MET A 715 22.21 -44.63 -6.02
N LYS A 716 22.94 -45.60 -6.56
CA LYS A 716 23.57 -46.69 -5.81
C LYS A 716 25.05 -46.78 -6.12
N LEU A 717 25.86 -46.80 -5.07
CA LEU A 717 27.28 -47.15 -5.11
C LEU A 717 27.38 -48.62 -4.67
N THR A 718 28.08 -49.47 -5.44
CA THR A 718 28.29 -50.89 -5.13
C THR A 718 29.79 -51.16 -5.10
N LEU A 719 30.31 -51.80 -4.05
CA LEU A 719 31.72 -52.13 -3.94
C LEU A 719 32.10 -53.26 -4.91
N ASN A 720 33.26 -53.10 -5.55
CA ASN A 720 33.80 -54.11 -6.48
C ASN A 720 34.80 -55.07 -5.79
N GLY A 721 35.12 -54.81 -4.53
CA GLY A 721 36.10 -55.55 -3.74
C GLY A 721 35.90 -55.29 -2.24
N ASP A 722 36.50 -56.13 -1.41
CA ASP A 722 36.47 -56.00 0.05
C ASP A 722 37.63 -55.18 0.62
N PHE A 723 37.53 -54.81 1.89
CA PHE A 723 38.55 -54.02 2.59
C PHE A 723 39.51 -54.90 3.42
N GLY A 724 39.54 -56.23 3.25
CA GLY A 724 40.45 -57.13 3.97
C GLY A 724 40.01 -57.58 5.36
N HIS A 725 38.84 -57.12 5.85
CA HIS A 725 38.28 -57.46 7.16
C HIS A 725 38.12 -58.96 7.41
N LYS A 726 37.89 -59.74 6.35
CA LYS A 726 37.75 -61.20 6.43
C LYS A 726 39.09 -61.93 6.57
N LEU A 727 40.14 -61.45 5.88
CA LEU A 727 41.45 -62.10 5.84
C LEU A 727 42.33 -61.70 7.03
N TYR A 728 42.16 -60.49 7.55
CA TYR A 728 42.95 -59.96 8.67
C TYR A 728 42.95 -60.84 9.93
N PRO A 729 41.82 -61.20 10.55
CA PRO A 729 41.84 -61.98 11.80
C PRO A 729 42.46 -63.37 11.61
N LEU A 730 42.26 -63.98 10.43
CA LEU A 730 42.85 -65.29 10.08
C LEU A 730 44.38 -65.18 9.93
N THR A 731 44.84 -64.14 9.23
CA THR A 731 46.27 -63.88 8.98
C THR A 731 46.99 -63.50 10.27
N LEU A 732 46.38 -62.65 11.10
CA LEU A 732 46.90 -62.24 12.39
C LEU A 732 47.02 -63.42 13.34
N SER A 733 45.99 -64.27 13.42
CA SER A 733 46.02 -65.48 14.26
C SER A 733 47.16 -66.41 13.84
N ARG A 734 47.34 -66.62 12.53
CA ARG A 734 48.43 -67.45 11.99
C ARG A 734 49.81 -66.83 12.24
N TYR A 735 49.95 -65.52 12.06
CA TYR A 735 51.19 -64.79 12.37
C TYR A 735 51.56 -64.93 13.85
N MET A 736 50.60 -64.73 14.76
CA MET A 736 50.83 -64.89 16.20
C MET A 736 51.24 -66.33 16.57
N MET A 737 50.69 -67.35 15.89
CA MET A 737 51.14 -68.75 16.04
C MET A 737 52.58 -68.93 15.57
N ARG A 738 52.99 -68.32 14.43
CA ARG A 738 54.38 -68.38 13.94
C ARG A 738 55.35 -67.66 14.87
N VAL A 739 54.97 -66.50 15.41
CA VAL A 739 55.75 -65.77 16.43
C VAL A 739 55.94 -66.61 17.67
N ALA A 740 54.87 -67.26 18.16
CA ALA A 740 54.95 -68.16 19.32
C ALA A 740 55.83 -69.39 19.06
N ALA A 741 55.83 -69.91 17.82
CA ALA A 741 56.66 -71.04 17.40
C ALA A 741 58.11 -70.68 17.06
N LYS A 742 58.50 -69.39 17.10
CA LYS A 742 59.80 -68.89 16.64
C LYS A 742 60.14 -69.32 15.21
N ASP A 743 59.16 -69.23 14.33
CA ASP A 743 59.29 -69.60 12.92
C ASP A 743 60.38 -68.76 12.22
N GLU A 744 61.34 -69.42 11.57
CA GLU A 744 62.45 -68.78 10.85
C GLU A 744 62.00 -68.11 9.54
N GLU A 745 60.78 -68.40 9.06
CA GLU A 745 60.22 -67.81 7.84
C GLU A 745 59.59 -66.42 8.05
N LEU A 746 59.64 -65.86 9.26
CA LEU A 746 59.13 -64.52 9.54
C LEU A 746 59.95 -63.43 8.83
N VAL A 747 59.26 -62.41 8.31
CA VAL A 747 59.84 -61.30 7.54
C VAL A 747 59.38 -59.98 8.15
N ASP A 748 60.32 -59.06 8.37
CA ASP A 748 60.04 -57.74 8.96
C ASP A 748 59.34 -56.77 8.00
N ASP A 749 59.54 -56.92 6.69
CA ASP A 749 58.97 -56.05 5.65
C ASP A 749 57.88 -56.75 4.83
N CYS A 750 56.62 -56.51 5.21
CA CYS A 750 55.44 -56.98 4.49
C CYS A 750 55.37 -56.51 3.03
N MET A 751 55.86 -55.31 2.72
CA MET A 751 55.80 -54.75 1.36
C MET A 751 56.78 -55.44 0.42
N SER A 752 57.95 -55.80 0.92
CA SER A 752 58.90 -56.63 0.15
C SER A 752 58.37 -58.03 -0.08
N LEU A 753 57.71 -58.63 0.92
CA LEU A 753 57.01 -59.91 0.77
C LEU A 753 55.92 -59.82 -0.31
N TRP A 754 55.06 -58.80 -0.23
CA TRP A 754 54.00 -58.54 -1.23
C TRP A 754 54.55 -58.43 -2.66
N LYS A 755 55.55 -57.58 -2.88
CA LYS A 755 56.15 -57.38 -4.22
C LYS A 755 56.66 -58.68 -4.83
N LYS A 756 57.18 -59.59 -4.00
CA LYS A 756 57.74 -60.88 -4.43
C LYS A 756 56.66 -61.89 -4.81
N VAL A 757 55.59 -62.02 -4.01
CA VAL A 757 54.63 -63.13 -4.11
C VAL A 757 53.27 -62.76 -4.74
N ARG A 758 52.98 -61.46 -4.95
CA ARG A 758 51.67 -61.00 -5.47
C ARG A 758 51.29 -61.57 -6.84
N HIS A 759 52.28 -61.86 -7.69
CA HIS A 759 52.03 -62.43 -9.01
C HIS A 759 51.74 -63.93 -8.94
N ASP A 760 51.99 -64.58 -7.81
CA ASP A 760 51.73 -66.01 -7.60
C ASP A 760 50.29 -66.25 -7.12
N LEU A 761 49.73 -65.30 -6.35
CA LEU A 761 48.38 -65.40 -5.80
C LEU A 761 47.27 -64.86 -6.72
N TYR A 762 47.61 -63.96 -7.65
CA TYR A 762 46.61 -63.26 -8.46
C TYR A 762 46.92 -63.25 -9.96
N VAL A 763 45.88 -63.12 -10.78
CA VAL A 763 45.93 -62.93 -12.23
C VAL A 763 45.10 -61.71 -12.61
N TRP A 764 45.54 -60.99 -13.66
CA TRP A 764 44.79 -59.87 -14.23
C TRP A 764 43.84 -60.37 -15.33
N LYS A 765 42.53 -60.08 -15.20
CA LYS A 765 41.50 -60.36 -16.20
C LYS A 765 40.52 -59.19 -16.30
N ASN A 766 40.24 -58.73 -17.52
CA ASN A 766 39.27 -57.65 -17.79
C ASN A 766 39.46 -56.38 -16.94
N GLY A 767 40.71 -55.99 -16.70
CA GLY A 767 41.03 -54.81 -15.88
C GLY A 767 40.76 -54.97 -14.37
N ARG A 768 40.44 -56.19 -13.92
CA ARG A 768 40.28 -56.57 -12.51
C ARG A 768 41.31 -57.66 -12.16
N LYS A 769 41.78 -57.64 -10.91
CA LYS A 769 42.72 -58.63 -10.39
C LYS A 769 41.91 -59.70 -9.66
N GLU A 770 42.07 -60.94 -10.07
CA GLU A 770 41.32 -62.09 -9.54
C GLU A 770 42.30 -63.09 -8.90
N PRO A 771 41.90 -63.80 -7.85
CA PRO A 771 42.68 -64.93 -7.33
C PRO A 771 43.00 -65.95 -8.43
N LYS A 772 44.26 -66.40 -8.53
CA LYS A 772 44.62 -67.49 -9.46
C LYS A 772 43.91 -68.80 -9.12
N ASN A 773 43.75 -69.08 -7.83
CA ASN A 773 43.05 -70.25 -7.32
C ASN A 773 41.95 -69.84 -6.33
N PRO A 774 40.75 -69.45 -6.79
CA PRO A 774 39.70 -68.94 -5.92
C PRO A 774 39.27 -69.89 -4.79
N LYS A 775 39.39 -71.22 -5.01
CA LYS A 775 38.96 -72.22 -4.03
C LYS A 775 39.89 -72.31 -2.82
N ASN A 776 41.19 -72.18 -3.03
CA ASN A 776 42.19 -72.24 -1.96
C ASN A 776 42.77 -70.88 -1.59
N PHE A 777 42.32 -69.82 -2.24
CA PHE A 777 42.89 -68.47 -2.11
C PHE A 777 43.05 -68.04 -0.66
N THR A 778 42.01 -68.18 0.18
CA THR A 778 42.10 -67.79 1.59
C THR A 778 43.21 -68.53 2.34
N GLN A 779 43.37 -69.83 2.09
CA GLN A 779 44.41 -70.64 2.74
C GLN A 779 45.81 -70.24 2.22
N GLU A 780 45.99 -70.14 0.91
CA GLU A 780 47.26 -69.75 0.27
C GLU A 780 47.67 -68.33 0.68
N PHE A 781 46.70 -67.42 0.75
CA PHE A 781 46.86 -66.04 1.20
C PHE A 781 47.31 -65.97 2.66
N VAL A 782 46.55 -66.61 3.57
CA VAL A 782 46.84 -66.59 5.01
C VAL A 782 48.20 -67.23 5.27
N GLU A 783 48.54 -68.33 4.60
CA GLU A 783 49.82 -68.99 4.79
C GLU A 783 51.00 -68.13 4.31
N THR A 784 50.80 -67.40 3.21
CA THR A 784 51.83 -66.52 2.63
C THR A 784 52.02 -65.24 3.45
N PHE A 785 50.93 -64.52 3.76
CA PHE A 785 51.00 -63.21 4.42
C PHE A 785 51.09 -63.27 5.93
N SER A 786 50.86 -64.43 6.56
CA SER A 786 51.15 -64.63 7.98
C SER A 786 52.64 -64.66 8.32
N LYS A 787 53.54 -64.57 7.31
CA LYS A 787 54.98 -64.47 7.54
C LYS A 787 55.42 -63.08 8.00
N CYS A 788 54.55 -62.08 7.91
CA CYS A 788 54.83 -60.72 8.38
C CYS A 788 53.63 -60.19 9.17
N MET A 789 53.81 -59.13 9.96
CA MET A 789 52.73 -58.59 10.80
C MET A 789 51.65 -57.94 9.92
N PRO A 790 50.40 -58.46 9.88
CA PRO A 790 49.38 -57.91 9.01
C PRO A 790 48.91 -56.53 9.51
N VAL A 791 48.63 -55.62 8.56
CA VAL A 791 48.13 -54.27 8.84
C VAL A 791 46.62 -54.33 9.12
N GLU A 792 46.14 -53.60 10.12
CA GLU A 792 44.71 -53.54 10.43
C GLU A 792 43.92 -52.93 9.26
N PRO A 793 42.85 -53.57 8.77
CA PRO A 793 42.09 -53.09 7.63
C PRO A 793 41.32 -51.82 7.98
N TYR A 794 41.41 -50.81 7.12
CA TYR A 794 40.62 -49.58 7.27
C TYR A 794 39.12 -49.88 7.10
N THR A 795 38.31 -49.47 8.08
CA THR A 795 36.85 -49.46 7.92
C THR A 795 36.45 -48.11 7.34
N PRO A 796 35.88 -48.07 6.13
CA PRO A 796 35.42 -46.83 5.52
C PRO A 796 34.36 -46.17 6.40
N VAL A 797 34.63 -44.94 6.84
CA VAL A 797 33.69 -44.11 7.58
C VAL A 797 33.58 -42.77 6.86
N ILE A 798 32.38 -42.42 6.41
CA ILE A 798 32.12 -41.09 5.84
C ILE A 798 31.90 -40.13 7.01
N GLU A 799 32.73 -39.10 7.09
CA GLU A 799 32.57 -37.99 8.02
C GLU A 799 31.47 -37.03 7.58
N SER A 800 31.45 -36.69 6.28
CA SER A 800 30.38 -35.89 5.69
C SER A 800 30.17 -36.26 4.23
N LEU A 801 28.90 -36.23 3.81
CA LEU A 801 28.46 -36.45 2.44
C LEU A 801 27.67 -35.23 2.00
N THR A 802 28.11 -34.55 0.94
CA THR A 802 27.36 -33.45 0.36
C THR A 802 27.13 -33.65 -1.13
N LEU A 803 26.00 -33.19 -1.64
CA LEU A 803 25.64 -33.28 -3.05
C LEU A 803 25.62 -31.88 -3.67
N SER A 804 26.41 -31.69 -4.72
CA SER A 804 26.47 -30.45 -5.49
C SER A 804 26.00 -30.70 -6.92
N TYR A 805 25.23 -29.78 -7.49
CA TYR A 805 24.77 -29.91 -8.87
C TYR A 805 24.60 -28.57 -9.58
N THR A 806 24.61 -28.64 -10.90
CA THR A 806 24.31 -27.53 -11.81
C THR A 806 23.27 -27.98 -12.82
N THR A 807 22.33 -27.10 -13.17
CA THR A 807 21.32 -27.38 -14.21
C THR A 807 20.95 -26.12 -14.98
N SER A 808 20.36 -26.31 -16.16
CA SER A 808 19.89 -25.23 -17.02
C SER A 808 18.57 -25.65 -17.65
N VAL A 809 17.57 -24.77 -17.61
CA VAL A 809 16.23 -25.02 -18.16
C VAL A 809 15.73 -23.82 -18.95
N SER A 810 15.03 -24.05 -20.06
CA SER A 810 14.36 -22.99 -20.81
C SER A 810 13.18 -22.46 -20.00
N LEU A 811 12.88 -21.17 -20.10
CA LEU A 811 11.66 -20.64 -19.51
C LEU A 811 10.38 -21.15 -20.20
N SER A 812 10.49 -21.85 -21.33
CA SER A 812 9.36 -22.54 -21.96
C SER A 812 8.80 -23.67 -21.09
N ASP A 813 9.65 -24.26 -20.22
CA ASP A 813 9.27 -25.29 -19.26
C ASP A 813 8.92 -24.70 -17.87
N ALA A 814 8.77 -23.38 -17.78
CA ALA A 814 8.40 -22.65 -16.58
C ALA A 814 7.13 -21.82 -16.82
N ALA A 815 6.39 -21.52 -15.76
CA ALA A 815 5.24 -20.62 -15.85
C ALA A 815 5.68 -19.18 -15.55
N LEU A 816 5.46 -18.27 -16.49
CA LEU A 816 5.75 -16.84 -16.35
C LEU A 816 4.45 -16.08 -16.11
N TYR A 817 4.47 -15.18 -15.12
CA TYR A 817 3.34 -14.33 -14.74
C TYR A 817 3.75 -12.87 -14.77
N GLN A 818 2.91 -12.02 -15.33
CA GLN A 818 2.98 -10.57 -15.15
C GLN A 818 2.25 -10.20 -13.86
N LEU A 819 2.90 -9.44 -12.99
CA LEU A 819 2.31 -9.02 -11.72
C LEU A 819 1.64 -7.65 -11.89
N THR A 820 0.39 -7.59 -11.45
CA THR A 820 -0.40 -6.37 -11.31
C THR A 820 -0.68 -6.14 -9.83
N PRO A 821 -1.09 -4.92 -9.41
CA PRO A 821 -1.30 -4.63 -8.00
C PRO A 821 -2.35 -5.53 -7.33
N PHE A 822 -3.37 -5.96 -8.09
CA PHE A 822 -4.52 -6.71 -7.57
C PHE A 822 -4.58 -8.17 -8.05
N GLY A 823 -3.58 -8.63 -8.80
CA GLY A 823 -3.61 -9.96 -9.41
C GLY A 823 -2.40 -10.25 -10.29
N CYS A 824 -2.50 -11.27 -11.13
CA CYS A 824 -1.47 -11.59 -12.11
C CYS A 824 -2.08 -12.09 -13.42
N LYS A 825 -1.29 -11.98 -14.50
CA LYS A 825 -1.64 -12.49 -15.82
C LYS A 825 -0.63 -13.53 -16.27
N ALA A 826 -1.09 -14.75 -16.54
CA ALA A 826 -0.23 -15.81 -17.07
C ALA A 826 0.21 -15.48 -18.50
N VAL A 827 1.51 -15.63 -18.77
CA VAL A 827 2.09 -15.41 -20.09
C VAL A 827 2.17 -16.75 -20.81
N ARG A 828 1.46 -16.88 -21.95
CA ARG A 828 1.47 -18.11 -22.74
C ARG A 828 2.80 -18.27 -23.50
N PRO A 829 3.45 -19.46 -23.43
CA PRO A 829 4.65 -19.75 -24.22
C PRO A 829 4.40 -19.59 -25.73
N GLY A 830 5.39 -19.10 -26.48
CA GLY A 830 5.35 -18.99 -27.95
C GLY A 830 4.74 -17.71 -28.52
N LYS A 831 4.02 -16.90 -27.74
CA LYS A 831 3.53 -15.57 -28.16
C LYS A 831 4.52 -14.50 -27.68
N LYS A 832 4.97 -13.63 -28.59
CA LYS A 832 5.75 -12.43 -28.23
C LYS A 832 4.91 -11.60 -27.25
N SER A 833 5.33 -11.56 -26.00
CA SER A 833 4.55 -10.95 -24.91
C SER A 833 5.39 -9.92 -24.19
N SER A 834 4.74 -8.91 -23.61
CA SER A 834 5.40 -7.93 -22.75
C SER A 834 5.98 -8.63 -21.51
N LEU A 835 7.11 -8.15 -21.00
CA LEU A 835 7.62 -8.67 -19.71
C LEU A 835 6.73 -8.25 -18.54
N LEU A 836 6.25 -7.01 -18.56
CA LEU A 836 5.34 -6.43 -17.58
C LEU A 836 3.94 -6.24 -18.17
N TYR A 837 2.95 -6.13 -17.30
CA TYR A 837 1.59 -5.78 -17.71
C TYR A 837 1.55 -4.35 -18.30
N PRO A 838 0.90 -4.13 -19.47
CA PRO A 838 0.74 -2.80 -20.04
C PRO A 838 -0.36 -2.04 -19.30
N PHE A 839 -0.01 -0.90 -18.71
CA PHE A 839 -0.93 0.05 -18.08
C PHE A 839 -1.05 1.24 -19.02
N ASP A 840 -1.87 1.09 -20.07
CA ASP A 840 -1.95 2.04 -21.18
C ASP A 840 -2.86 3.25 -20.86
N ASN A 841 -3.71 3.13 -19.84
CA ASN A 841 -4.64 4.18 -19.41
C ASN A 841 -4.04 5.04 -18.30
N GLU A 842 -4.43 6.31 -18.22
CA GLU A 842 -4.01 7.23 -17.16
C GLU A 842 -4.46 6.76 -15.77
N GLY A 843 -5.68 6.24 -15.67
CA GLY A 843 -6.26 5.61 -14.49
C GLY A 843 -7.24 4.50 -14.85
N GLU A 844 -7.25 3.44 -14.04
CA GLU A 844 -8.08 2.26 -14.22
C GLU A 844 -8.86 1.98 -12.92
N LEU A 845 -10.18 1.89 -13.03
CA LEU A 845 -11.08 1.54 -11.92
C LEU A 845 -11.53 0.09 -12.09
N TYR A 846 -11.26 -0.73 -11.08
CA TYR A 846 -11.63 -2.14 -11.02
C TYR A 846 -12.81 -2.31 -10.06
N ILE A 847 -13.85 -2.98 -10.53
CA ILE A 847 -15.08 -3.26 -9.77
C ILE A 847 -15.23 -4.77 -9.67
N GLY A 848 -15.04 -5.31 -8.46
CA GLY A 848 -15.29 -6.71 -8.13
C GLY A 848 -16.77 -6.95 -7.87
N ILE A 849 -17.33 -7.98 -8.51
CA ILE A 849 -18.73 -8.33 -8.39
C ILE A 849 -18.83 -9.76 -7.87
N ASP A 850 -19.50 -9.93 -6.73
CA ASP A 850 -19.78 -11.24 -6.15
C ASP A 850 -21.18 -11.72 -6.55
N SER A 851 -21.41 -13.03 -6.48
CA SER A 851 -22.73 -13.67 -6.61
C SER A 851 -23.47 -13.41 -7.93
N PHE A 852 -22.76 -12.92 -8.96
CA PHE A 852 -23.29 -12.73 -10.31
C PHE A 852 -23.11 -14.00 -11.16
N ARG A 853 -24.19 -14.45 -11.82
CA ARG A 853 -24.16 -15.66 -12.65
C ARG A 853 -24.30 -15.32 -14.14
N PRO A 854 -23.62 -16.06 -15.04
CA PRO A 854 -23.78 -15.89 -16.49
C PRO A 854 -25.25 -15.96 -16.91
N GLY A 855 -25.65 -15.05 -17.80
CA GLY A 855 -27.03 -14.95 -18.32
C GLY A 855 -27.97 -14.03 -17.52
N GLN A 856 -27.49 -13.39 -16.45
CA GLN A 856 -28.23 -12.38 -15.70
C GLN A 856 -27.88 -10.96 -16.18
N ASN A 857 -28.78 -9.99 -15.95
CA ASN A 857 -28.52 -8.57 -16.19
C ASN A 857 -27.83 -7.95 -14.98
N LEU A 858 -26.76 -7.18 -15.20
CA LEU A 858 -26.09 -6.40 -14.15
C LEU A 858 -26.48 -4.93 -14.31
N SER A 859 -27.01 -4.33 -13.24
CA SER A 859 -27.32 -2.91 -13.17
C SER A 859 -26.46 -2.25 -12.09
N VAL A 860 -25.59 -1.31 -12.47
CA VAL A 860 -24.69 -0.59 -11.56
C VAL A 860 -25.02 0.90 -11.60
N LEU A 861 -25.24 1.50 -10.42
CA LEU A 861 -25.50 2.93 -10.27
C LEU A 861 -24.21 3.67 -9.92
N PHE A 862 -23.83 4.65 -10.74
CA PHE A 862 -22.79 5.62 -10.42
C PHE A 862 -23.43 6.94 -9.99
N GLN A 863 -23.12 7.38 -8.77
CA GLN A 863 -23.48 8.71 -8.28
C GLN A 863 -22.20 9.53 -8.14
N LEU A 864 -22.01 10.48 -9.08
CA LEU A 864 -20.86 11.37 -9.10
C LEU A 864 -21.19 12.67 -8.34
N ALA A 865 -20.20 13.22 -7.65
CA ALA A 865 -20.31 14.53 -7.00
C ALA A 865 -20.36 15.65 -8.06
N ASP A 866 -21.30 16.57 -7.89
CA ASP A 866 -21.47 17.71 -8.79
C ASP A 866 -20.33 18.73 -8.63
N GLY A 867 -19.98 19.45 -9.70
CA GLY A 867 -18.90 20.45 -9.68
C GLY A 867 -17.47 19.91 -9.57
N SER A 868 -17.28 18.59 -9.61
CA SER A 868 -15.97 17.92 -9.52
C SER A 868 -15.08 18.06 -10.76
N ALA A 869 -15.64 18.50 -11.89
CA ALA A 869 -14.91 18.73 -13.14
C ALA A 869 -14.74 20.23 -13.39
N SER A 870 -13.55 20.65 -13.86
CA SER A 870 -13.33 22.02 -14.33
C SER A 870 -14.21 22.28 -15.57
N PRO A 871 -15.19 23.20 -15.51
CA PRO A 871 -16.12 23.43 -16.62
C PRO A 871 -15.45 24.09 -17.83
N THR A 872 -14.23 24.60 -17.66
CA THR A 872 -13.44 25.26 -18.71
C THR A 872 -12.52 24.29 -19.45
N VAL A 873 -12.37 23.05 -18.98
CA VAL A 873 -11.55 22.02 -19.65
C VAL A 873 -12.43 21.24 -20.61
N SER A 874 -12.10 21.30 -21.91
CA SER A 874 -12.76 20.48 -22.92
C SER A 874 -12.53 19.01 -22.61
N LYS A 875 -13.62 18.24 -22.47
CA LYS A 875 -13.55 16.79 -22.25
C LYS A 875 -13.29 16.10 -23.60
N PRO A 876 -12.34 15.15 -23.68
CA PRO A 876 -12.17 14.34 -24.88
C PRO A 876 -13.46 13.57 -25.21
N GLU A 877 -13.75 13.38 -26.50
CA GLU A 877 -14.93 12.60 -26.93
C GLU A 877 -14.88 11.17 -26.38
N GLU A 878 -13.70 10.53 -26.39
CA GLU A 878 -13.46 9.22 -25.78
C GLU A 878 -12.60 9.38 -24.51
N HIS A 879 -13.23 9.51 -23.34
CA HIS A 879 -12.54 9.67 -22.05
C HIS A 879 -12.87 8.57 -21.01
N VAL A 880 -13.80 7.66 -21.32
CA VAL A 880 -14.11 6.48 -20.50
C VAL A 880 -14.25 5.26 -21.39
N VAL A 881 -13.50 4.19 -21.09
CA VAL A 881 -13.58 2.90 -21.77
C VAL A 881 -14.02 1.84 -20.78
N TRP A 882 -15.04 1.06 -21.15
CA TRP A 882 -15.53 -0.06 -20.35
C TRP A 882 -14.93 -1.37 -20.85
N SER A 883 -14.47 -2.20 -19.92
CA SER A 883 -14.00 -3.56 -20.19
C SER A 883 -14.48 -4.47 -19.07
N TRP A 884 -14.67 -5.75 -19.38
CA TRP A 884 -14.99 -6.78 -18.41
C TRP A 884 -14.09 -7.99 -18.62
N LEU A 885 -13.76 -8.65 -17.52
CA LEU A 885 -12.94 -9.86 -17.55
C LEU A 885 -13.73 -11.01 -18.20
N ARG A 886 -13.12 -11.72 -19.16
CA ARG A 886 -13.72 -12.90 -19.77
C ARG A 886 -12.79 -14.08 -19.62
N SER A 887 -13.27 -15.16 -18.98
CA SER A 887 -12.47 -16.37 -18.74
C SER A 887 -11.20 -16.12 -17.89
N ASN A 888 -11.24 -15.14 -17.00
CA ASN A 888 -10.09 -14.69 -16.21
C ASN A 888 -8.93 -14.10 -17.04
N GLU A 889 -9.21 -13.51 -18.21
CA GLU A 889 -8.20 -12.94 -19.13
C GLU A 889 -8.36 -11.46 -19.47
#